data_AF-K2RXA3-F1
#
_entry.id   AF-K2RXA3-F1
#
_cell.length_a   1.000
_cell.length_b   1.000
_cell.length_c   1.000
_cell.angle_alpha   90.00
_cell.angle_beta   90.00
_cell.angle_gamma   90.00
#
_symmetry.space_group_name_H-M   'P 1'
#
loop_
_entity.id
_entity.type
_entity.pdbx_description
1 polymer ?
#
loop_
_entity_poly.entity_id
_entity_poly.type
_entity_poly.pdbx_seq_one_letter_code
_entity_poly.pdbx_strand_id
1 'polypeptide(L)'
;MALLLNHLVSFVSRDEMYHRGNPDFTRPSHGLMAASLWTLSASLSILSSRYLLIELNYPLHLLLINLFVLSTFLVSHRLASAVKARYQTPRWFHATIEYTGESDPDGRWYHGLPTAVCVAAALPLSTQAILHWTNLSTLALMPAFAYLFCDIWSLVSVRHPSLWLKFGEIIVHAACCVVLLYDEYRLTPQGIVCALLAMLFTGSGMALSQPFRPSLVDLCAYRRRSPSLITTATVSLFITLVWCIKKEDTLRAAEGILDVDPMLLGLNVASTLAAILLGNSFILPLNIQVHFPPETRRERVLVAQVSATFGLAAIVGFASSYLTMRSYATALQAGALCLAVVCILNAPQYSEGDSRWMFHASLFDLERPRPTHVSLGSVALEDDESSPAQGLLAGEEIDDEYDRWMSRIGTPSVLSIAAYSVIALTWIGFLACNFASVSVSDISEPIPQLDLAYQPAHGFDVVISMYKEPVESIKSIMEELSAIPTIAESSPRLFLYTKDEDIESSGLAELGNATNAFKVIKLPNFGREGETYLEHILLHWDSLARQTLFVQADVHNPREFFNRVKDYYAPNTGMLSLGFSGHSCDTGNCGDRWNWHEEEALLNDVCKRVDGESCKNILLSYKGQFIASAKRIRAIDRELYEELKESMTDPNSWAHKEPYLQGRKDSLNAPRFGYTMERLWSVVMQCSIEEIAWRCPTLLSRTRRGGDISDCQCLDPADSFRSGNNSTLAT
;
A
#
# COMPACT_ATOMS: atom_id res chain seq x y z
N MET A 1 -24.12 4.13 -10.34
CA MET A 1 -24.39 4.51 -8.92
C MET A 1 -25.82 4.23 -8.48
N ALA A 2 -26.85 4.82 -9.12
CA ALA A 2 -28.25 4.58 -8.76
C ALA A 2 -28.66 3.09 -8.79
N LEU A 3 -28.21 2.32 -9.78
CA LEU A 3 -28.43 0.86 -9.83
C LEU A 3 -27.76 0.11 -8.67
N LEU A 4 -26.54 0.50 -8.28
CA LEU A 4 -25.81 -0.13 -7.17
C LEU A 4 -26.49 0.19 -5.83
N LEU A 5 -26.87 1.46 -5.61
CA LEU A 5 -27.65 1.89 -4.46
C LEU A 5 -29.02 1.21 -4.42
N ASN A 6 -29.70 1.08 -5.55
CA ASN A 6 -31.00 0.42 -5.62
C ASN A 6 -30.88 -1.09 -5.36
N HIS A 7 -29.79 -1.73 -5.82
CA HIS A 7 -29.48 -3.11 -5.46
C HIS A 7 -29.09 -3.26 -4.00
N LEU A 8 -28.35 -2.34 -3.40
CA LEU A 8 -28.00 -2.34 -1.97
C LEU A 8 -29.25 -2.14 -1.10
N VAL A 9 -30.10 -1.17 -1.44
CA VAL A 9 -31.38 -0.92 -0.75
C VAL A 9 -32.31 -2.13 -0.92
N SER A 10 -32.38 -2.71 -2.11
CA SER A 10 -33.14 -3.94 -2.37
C SER A 10 -32.55 -5.15 -1.62
N PHE A 11 -31.23 -5.24 -1.48
CA PHE A 11 -30.55 -6.29 -0.72
C PHE A 11 -30.85 -6.17 0.77
N VAL A 12 -30.70 -4.97 1.35
CA VAL A 12 -31.07 -4.67 2.75
C VAL A 12 -32.57 -4.93 2.98
N SER A 13 -33.44 -4.54 2.04
CA SER A 13 -34.88 -4.76 2.14
C SER A 13 -35.29 -6.22 1.95
N ARG A 14 -34.53 -7.02 1.18
CA ARG A 14 -34.79 -8.45 1.00
C ARG A 14 -34.38 -9.26 2.22
N ASP A 15 -33.31 -8.86 2.91
CA ASP A 15 -32.91 -9.47 4.20
C ASP A 15 -34.04 -9.37 5.23
N GLU A 16 -34.79 -8.25 5.22
CA GLU A 16 -36.01 -8.07 6.02
C GLU A 16 -37.15 -9.05 5.66
N MET A 17 -37.23 -9.51 4.40
CA MET A 17 -38.23 -10.50 3.98
C MET A 17 -37.81 -11.94 4.29
N TYR A 18 -36.52 -12.25 4.32
CA TYR A 18 -35.96 -13.58 4.63
C TYR A 18 -36.33 -14.06 6.04
N HIS A 19 -36.44 -13.14 7.00
CA HIS A 19 -36.84 -13.47 8.38
C HIS A 19 -38.34 -13.74 8.56
N ARG A 20 -39.17 -13.67 7.51
CA ARG A 20 -40.61 -14.00 7.56
C ARG A 20 -40.92 -15.51 7.47
N GLY A 21 -39.95 -16.38 7.71
CA GLY A 21 -40.18 -17.82 7.90
C GLY A 21 -40.61 -18.57 6.64
N ASN A 22 -40.24 -18.11 5.45
CA ASN A 22 -40.44 -18.88 4.22
C ASN A 22 -39.22 -19.80 3.98
N PRO A 23 -39.31 -21.11 4.26
CA PRO A 23 -38.17 -22.04 4.18
C PRO A 23 -37.59 -22.18 2.77
N ASP A 24 -38.35 -21.83 1.72
CA ASP A 24 -37.91 -22.00 0.33
C ASP A 24 -36.85 -20.98 -0.12
N PHE A 25 -36.60 -19.94 0.67
CA PHE A 25 -35.63 -18.90 0.32
C PHE A 25 -34.25 -19.05 0.98
N THR A 26 -33.99 -20.01 1.87
CA THR A 26 -32.70 -20.18 2.58
C THR A 26 -31.54 -20.66 1.70
N ARG A 27 -31.27 -19.99 0.58
CA ARG A 27 -30.21 -20.37 -0.36
C ARG A 27 -28.84 -19.90 0.16
N PRO A 28 -27.86 -20.80 0.31
CA PRO A 28 -26.46 -20.49 0.65
C PRO A 28 -25.79 -19.44 -0.26
N SER A 29 -26.39 -19.13 -1.41
CA SER A 29 -25.93 -18.14 -2.36
C SER A 29 -25.90 -16.71 -1.82
N HIS A 30 -26.67 -16.36 -0.79
CA HIS A 30 -26.72 -14.99 -0.27
C HIS A 30 -25.42 -14.54 0.39
N GLY A 31 -24.85 -15.35 1.30
CA GLY A 31 -23.60 -15.01 1.96
C GLY A 31 -22.40 -14.94 1.01
N LEU A 32 -22.34 -15.83 0.01
CA LEU A 32 -21.32 -15.77 -1.04
C LEU A 32 -21.49 -14.53 -1.92
N MET A 33 -22.73 -14.15 -2.26
CA MET A 33 -22.99 -12.91 -3.01
C MET A 33 -22.58 -11.68 -2.21
N ALA A 34 -22.88 -11.64 -0.90
CA ALA A 34 -22.44 -10.56 -0.01
C ALA A 34 -20.92 -10.45 0.04
N ALA A 35 -20.21 -11.58 0.13
CA ALA A 35 -18.74 -11.63 0.09
C ALA A 35 -18.17 -11.07 -1.22
N SER A 36 -18.75 -11.45 -2.37
CA SER A 36 -18.34 -10.94 -3.68
C SER A 36 -18.63 -9.44 -3.84
N LEU A 37 -19.82 -8.98 -3.44
CA LEU A 37 -20.19 -7.55 -3.48
C LEU A 37 -19.29 -6.72 -2.56
N TRP A 38 -18.97 -7.25 -1.38
CA TRP A 38 -18.01 -6.63 -0.48
C TRP A 38 -16.64 -6.51 -1.14
N THR A 39 -16.15 -7.59 -1.77
CA THR A 39 -14.84 -7.63 -2.44
C THR A 39 -14.71 -6.53 -3.50
N LEU A 40 -15.71 -6.41 -4.37
CA LEU A 40 -15.76 -5.38 -5.40
C LEU A 40 -15.82 -3.97 -4.80
N SER A 41 -16.68 -3.78 -3.79
CA SER A 41 -16.88 -2.48 -3.13
C SER A 41 -15.65 -2.02 -2.37
N ALA A 42 -15.00 -2.93 -1.63
CA ALA A 42 -13.75 -2.70 -0.92
C ALA A 42 -12.62 -2.34 -1.90
N SER A 43 -12.51 -3.09 -3.01
CA SER A 43 -11.48 -2.81 -4.04
C SER A 43 -11.65 -1.43 -4.65
N LEU A 44 -12.88 -1.07 -5.05
CA LEU A 44 -13.20 0.25 -5.59
C LEU A 44 -12.98 1.36 -4.55
N SER A 45 -13.33 1.12 -3.29
CA SER A 45 -13.10 2.06 -2.18
C SER A 45 -11.61 2.34 -2.01
N ILE A 46 -10.75 1.33 -1.98
CA ILE A 46 -9.29 1.51 -1.84
C ILE A 46 -8.71 2.25 -3.05
N LEU A 47 -9.05 1.82 -4.28
CA LEU A 47 -8.52 2.41 -5.51
C LEU A 47 -8.95 3.88 -5.68
N SER A 48 -10.25 4.16 -5.49
CA SER A 48 -10.75 5.54 -5.56
C SER A 48 -10.20 6.40 -4.42
N SER A 49 -10.06 5.85 -3.20
CA SER A 49 -9.44 6.58 -2.09
C SER A 49 -8.01 6.96 -2.44
N ARG A 50 -7.22 6.04 -3.01
CA ARG A 50 -5.85 6.36 -3.41
C ARG A 50 -5.80 7.51 -4.39
N TYR A 51 -6.63 7.48 -5.44
CA TYR A 51 -6.65 8.54 -6.44
C TYR A 51 -7.03 9.89 -5.83
N LEU A 52 -8.12 9.92 -5.05
CA LEU A 52 -8.57 11.13 -4.35
C LEU A 52 -7.50 11.67 -3.40
N LEU A 53 -6.74 10.80 -2.73
CA LEU A 53 -5.73 11.20 -1.76
C LEU A 53 -4.43 11.70 -2.38
N ILE A 54 -4.16 11.37 -3.65
CA ILE A 54 -3.05 11.98 -4.40
C ILE A 54 -3.34 13.47 -4.62
N GLU A 55 -4.59 13.82 -4.94
CA GLU A 55 -5.01 15.22 -5.13
C GLU A 55 -5.24 15.93 -3.79
N LEU A 56 -6.04 15.33 -2.91
CA LEU A 56 -6.55 15.98 -1.71
C LEU A 56 -5.53 16.03 -0.57
N ASN A 57 -4.67 15.01 -0.40
CA ASN A 57 -3.76 14.86 0.76
C ASN A 57 -4.42 14.91 2.17
N TYR A 58 -5.76 14.88 2.30
CA TYR A 58 -6.51 14.91 3.57
C TYR A 58 -7.31 13.61 3.83
N PRO A 59 -6.65 12.50 4.24
CA PRO A 59 -7.30 11.20 4.45
C PRO A 59 -8.38 11.20 5.52
N LEU A 60 -8.22 11.93 6.62
CA LEU A 60 -9.22 11.93 7.68
C LEU A 60 -10.48 12.69 7.25
N HIS A 61 -10.35 13.79 6.50
CA HIS A 61 -11.51 14.48 5.94
C HIS A 61 -12.28 13.64 4.92
N LEU A 62 -11.58 12.90 4.04
CA LEU A 62 -12.24 11.96 3.12
C LEU A 62 -13.03 10.88 3.89
N LEU A 63 -12.42 10.29 4.93
CA LEU A 63 -13.11 9.33 5.78
C LEU A 63 -14.28 9.96 6.55
N LEU A 64 -14.13 11.21 7.02
CA LEU A 64 -15.17 11.94 7.74
C LEU A 64 -16.43 12.11 6.87
N ILE A 65 -16.27 12.44 5.58
CA ILE A 65 -17.37 12.50 4.61
C ILE A 65 -18.04 11.13 4.48
N ASN A 66 -17.25 10.08 4.28
CA ASN A 66 -17.76 8.70 4.16
C ASN A 66 -18.57 8.31 5.41
N LEU A 67 -18.05 8.57 6.61
CA LEU A 67 -18.72 8.25 7.87
C LEU A 67 -19.95 9.12 8.13
N PHE A 68 -19.94 10.39 7.71
CA PHE A 68 -21.09 11.28 7.83
C PHE A 68 -22.25 10.82 6.96
N VAL A 69 -21.98 10.47 5.69
CA VAL A 69 -23.01 9.94 4.78
C VAL A 69 -23.52 8.58 5.28
N LEU A 70 -22.63 7.69 5.74
CA LEU A 70 -23.02 6.41 6.33
C LEU A 70 -23.93 6.60 7.56
N SER A 71 -23.54 7.49 8.48
CA SER A 71 -24.32 7.76 9.69
C SER A 71 -25.69 8.34 9.34
N THR A 72 -25.75 9.27 8.38
CA THR A 72 -27.00 9.86 7.88
C THR A 72 -27.89 8.79 7.26
N PHE A 73 -27.31 7.88 6.46
CA PHE A 73 -28.04 6.77 5.85
C PHE A 73 -28.61 5.82 6.92
N LEU A 74 -27.82 5.43 7.92
CA LEU A 74 -28.26 4.55 9.00
C LEU A 74 -29.36 5.19 9.85
N VAL A 75 -29.22 6.47 10.21
CA VAL A 75 -30.23 7.22 10.96
C VAL A 75 -31.52 7.36 10.15
N SER A 76 -31.42 7.71 8.87
CA SER A 76 -32.58 7.85 7.98
C SER A 76 -33.31 6.52 7.79
N HIS A 77 -32.57 5.43 7.61
CA HIS A 77 -33.13 4.09 7.54
C HIS A 77 -33.87 3.74 8.83
N ARG A 78 -33.26 3.97 10.00
CA ARG A 78 -33.90 3.72 11.31
C ARG A 78 -35.16 4.55 11.50
N LEU A 79 -35.12 5.83 11.14
CA LEU A 79 -36.29 6.72 11.21
C LEU A 79 -37.40 6.23 10.27
N ALA A 80 -37.05 5.88 9.02
CA ALA A 80 -38.01 5.35 8.05
C ALA A 80 -38.65 4.04 8.53
N SER A 81 -37.86 3.11 9.08
CA SER A 81 -38.37 1.87 9.68
C SER A 81 -39.29 2.16 10.88
N ALA A 82 -38.93 3.11 11.75
CA ALA A 82 -39.75 3.50 12.89
C ALA A 82 -41.07 4.17 12.46
N VAL A 83 -41.03 5.03 11.44
CA VAL A 83 -42.23 5.66 10.84
C VAL A 83 -43.10 4.60 10.19
N LYS A 84 -42.54 3.71 9.38
CA LYS A 84 -43.27 2.61 8.72
C LYS A 84 -43.95 1.71 9.76
N ALA A 85 -43.24 1.34 10.82
CA ALA A 85 -43.81 0.58 11.92
C ALA A 85 -44.95 1.30 12.64
N ARG A 86 -44.94 2.64 12.69
CA ARG A 86 -45.99 3.45 13.31
C ARG A 86 -47.24 3.61 12.43
N TYR A 87 -47.07 3.70 11.10
CA TYR A 87 -48.17 4.02 10.16
C TYR A 87 -48.73 2.81 9.40
N GLN A 88 -47.92 1.78 9.21
CA GLN A 88 -48.31 0.54 8.56
C GLN A 88 -48.07 -0.58 9.57
N THR A 89 -48.97 -0.79 10.55
CA THR A 89 -49.56 -2.14 10.84
C THR A 89 -50.28 -2.35 12.20
N PRO A 90 -51.18 -3.35 12.26
CA PRO A 90 -51.78 -3.92 13.47
C PRO A 90 -50.81 -4.66 14.40
N ARG A 91 -51.28 -5.00 15.62
CA ARG A 91 -50.54 -5.60 16.77
C ARG A 91 -49.54 -6.75 16.48
N TRP A 92 -49.61 -7.45 15.35
CA TRP A 92 -48.69 -8.55 15.00
C TRP A 92 -47.33 -8.08 14.43
N PHE A 93 -47.19 -6.81 14.05
CA PHE A 93 -45.95 -6.27 13.49
C PHE A 93 -44.97 -5.70 14.53
N HIS A 94 -45.40 -5.59 15.79
CA HIS A 94 -44.49 -5.25 16.89
C HIS A 94 -43.35 -6.28 17.05
N ALA A 95 -43.54 -7.52 16.60
CA ALA A 95 -42.52 -8.57 16.56
C ALA A 95 -41.41 -8.35 15.50
N THR A 96 -41.59 -7.42 14.55
CA THR A 96 -40.61 -7.19 13.47
C THR A 96 -39.59 -6.10 13.82
N ILE A 97 -39.95 -5.14 14.68
CA ILE A 97 -39.00 -4.11 15.18
C ILE A 97 -37.96 -4.74 16.13
N GLU A 98 -38.35 -5.79 16.86
CA GLU A 98 -37.44 -6.62 17.67
C GLU A 98 -36.33 -7.30 16.85
N TYR A 99 -36.48 -7.40 15.52
CA TYR A 99 -35.59 -8.23 14.71
C TYR A 99 -34.42 -7.49 14.05
N THR A 100 -34.25 -6.19 14.28
CA THR A 100 -32.97 -5.49 13.99
C THR A 100 -31.83 -5.94 14.93
N GLY A 101 -32.02 -7.01 15.72
CA GLY A 101 -31.03 -7.53 16.66
C GLY A 101 -30.93 -6.75 17.96
N GLU A 102 -31.51 -5.55 18.03
CA GLU A 102 -31.74 -4.76 19.24
C GLU A 102 -33.11 -5.11 19.84
N SER A 103 -33.40 -6.40 20.04
CA SER A 103 -34.50 -6.76 20.94
C SER A 103 -33.98 -6.65 22.35
N ASP A 104 -34.54 -5.67 23.05
CA ASP A 104 -34.34 -5.29 24.43
C ASP A 104 -33.24 -4.21 24.67
N PRO A 105 -33.61 -2.94 24.94
CA PRO A 105 -32.69 -1.94 25.48
C PRO A 105 -32.15 -2.32 26.88
N ASP A 106 -32.56 -3.46 27.44
CA ASP A 106 -32.05 -4.04 28.67
C ASP A 106 -30.56 -4.43 28.56
N GLY A 107 -29.72 -3.42 28.73
CA GLY A 107 -28.52 -3.51 29.55
C GLY A 107 -27.40 -4.41 29.05
N ARG A 108 -27.27 -4.74 27.76
CA ARG A 108 -26.12 -5.56 27.27
C ARG A 108 -25.30 -4.95 26.13
N TRP A 109 -25.64 -3.75 25.66
CA TRP A 109 -24.91 -3.05 24.58
C TRP A 109 -23.43 -2.82 24.91
N TYR A 110 -23.08 -2.66 26.19
CA TYR A 110 -21.70 -2.46 26.64
C TYR A 110 -20.80 -3.67 26.36
N HIS A 111 -21.34 -4.87 26.12
CA HIS A 111 -20.54 -6.04 25.75
C HIS A 111 -20.02 -6.00 24.31
N GLY A 112 -20.73 -5.32 23.40
CA GLY A 112 -20.28 -5.11 22.02
C GLY A 112 -19.39 -3.87 21.86
N LEU A 113 -19.37 -2.98 22.86
CA LEU A 113 -18.64 -1.72 22.82
C LEU A 113 -17.12 -1.90 22.58
N PRO A 114 -16.40 -2.83 23.24
CA PRO A 114 -14.98 -3.03 22.97
C PRO A 114 -14.69 -3.39 21.51
N THR A 115 -15.48 -4.30 20.94
CA THR A 115 -15.40 -4.66 19.52
C THR A 115 -15.65 -3.45 18.62
N ALA A 116 -16.71 -2.67 18.90
CA ALA A 116 -17.04 -1.46 18.16
C ALA A 116 -15.90 -0.44 18.20
N VAL A 117 -15.27 -0.23 19.37
CA VAL A 117 -14.16 0.70 19.56
C VAL A 117 -12.94 0.25 18.77
N CYS A 118 -12.57 -1.03 18.82
CA CYS A 118 -11.45 -1.56 18.03
C CYS A 118 -11.69 -1.35 16.53
N VAL A 119 -12.85 -1.75 16.01
CA VAL A 119 -13.17 -1.59 14.58
C VAL A 119 -13.23 -0.11 14.19
N ALA A 120 -13.82 0.74 15.03
CA ALA A 120 -13.87 2.18 14.81
C ALA A 120 -12.48 2.82 14.77
N ALA A 121 -11.56 2.41 15.64
CA ALA A 121 -10.18 2.91 15.65
C ALA A 121 -9.39 2.46 14.41
N ALA A 122 -9.70 1.27 13.87
CA ALA A 122 -9.03 0.74 12.70
C ALA A 122 -9.33 1.53 11.41
N LEU A 123 -10.52 2.15 11.29
CA LEU A 123 -10.94 2.87 10.07
C LEU A 123 -10.05 4.09 9.73
N PRO A 124 -9.83 5.07 10.63
CA PRO A 124 -8.95 6.19 10.31
C PRO A 124 -7.50 5.77 10.10
N LEU A 125 -7.02 4.75 10.83
CA LEU A 125 -5.69 4.17 10.60
C LEU A 125 -5.58 3.52 9.21
N SER A 126 -6.65 2.87 8.75
CA SER A 126 -6.74 2.26 7.42
C SER A 126 -6.67 3.32 6.31
N THR A 127 -7.39 4.43 6.44
CA THR A 127 -7.34 5.52 5.45
C THR A 127 -5.98 6.22 5.45
N GLN A 128 -5.37 6.40 6.62
CA GLN A 128 -4.00 6.88 6.75
C GLN A 128 -2.99 5.92 6.10
N ALA A 129 -3.21 4.61 6.23
CA ALA A 129 -2.39 3.61 5.55
C ALA A 129 -2.51 3.74 4.02
N ILE A 130 -3.70 3.97 3.46
CA ILE A 130 -3.87 4.19 2.00
C ILE A 130 -3.07 5.40 1.49
N LEU A 131 -2.98 6.49 2.27
CA LEU A 131 -2.17 7.65 1.90
C LEU A 131 -0.67 7.31 1.93
N HIS A 132 -0.20 6.74 3.04
CA HIS A 132 1.24 6.59 3.30
C HIS A 132 1.86 5.30 2.76
N TRP A 133 1.05 4.32 2.37
CA TRP A 133 1.48 3.09 1.74
C TRP A 133 1.47 3.25 0.23
N THR A 134 2.66 3.38 -0.35
CA THR A 134 2.83 3.67 -1.79
C THR A 134 2.49 2.48 -2.69
N ASN A 135 2.70 1.25 -2.20
CA ASN A 135 2.47 0.01 -2.94
C ASN A 135 1.10 -0.60 -2.58
N LEU A 136 0.05 -0.25 -3.32
CA LEU A 136 -1.31 -0.68 -3.00
C LEU A 136 -1.50 -2.20 -3.02
N SER A 137 -0.77 -2.90 -3.90
CA SER A 137 -0.82 -4.36 -4.00
C SER A 137 -0.53 -5.01 -2.66
N THR A 138 0.53 -4.56 -1.97
CA THR A 138 0.94 -5.14 -0.68
C THR A 138 0.09 -4.65 0.48
N LEU A 139 -0.44 -3.42 0.41
CA LEU A 139 -1.47 -2.97 1.36
C LEU A 139 -2.69 -3.91 1.36
N ALA A 140 -3.11 -4.39 0.18
CA ALA A 140 -4.21 -5.34 0.05
C ALA A 140 -3.87 -6.76 0.57
N LEU A 141 -2.59 -7.08 0.82
CA LEU A 141 -2.14 -8.31 1.47
C LEU A 141 -2.14 -8.20 3.01
N MET A 142 -2.16 -6.97 3.54
CA MET A 142 -2.13 -6.71 4.99
C MET A 142 -3.26 -7.35 5.81
N PRO A 143 -4.46 -7.63 5.29
CA PRO A 143 -5.48 -8.36 6.06
C PRO A 143 -5.01 -9.70 6.66
N ALA A 144 -3.98 -10.34 6.11
CA ALA A 144 -3.34 -11.51 6.73
C ALA A 144 -2.88 -11.23 8.17
N PHE A 145 -2.36 -10.03 8.45
CA PHE A 145 -1.97 -9.61 9.79
C PHE A 145 -3.15 -9.54 10.76
N ALA A 146 -4.33 -9.13 10.29
CA ALA A 146 -5.52 -9.08 11.16
C ALA A 146 -5.93 -10.49 11.61
N TYR A 147 -5.84 -11.49 10.73
CA TYR A 147 -6.05 -12.89 11.10
C TYR A 147 -4.97 -13.37 12.08
N LEU A 148 -3.69 -13.05 11.84
CA LEU A 148 -2.60 -13.37 12.77
C LEU A 148 -2.85 -12.78 14.17
N PHE A 149 -3.22 -11.51 14.27
CA PHE A 149 -3.53 -10.87 15.56
C PHE A 149 -4.76 -11.47 16.22
N CYS A 150 -5.78 -11.86 15.44
CA CYS A 150 -6.92 -12.60 15.94
C CYS A 150 -6.50 -13.96 16.54
N ASP A 151 -5.62 -14.70 15.86
CA ASP A 151 -5.10 -15.98 16.34
C ASP A 151 -4.27 -15.82 17.62
N ILE A 152 -3.38 -14.83 17.68
CA ILE A 152 -2.59 -14.50 18.88
C ILE A 152 -3.51 -14.19 20.06
N TRP A 153 -4.55 -13.37 19.84
CA TRP A 153 -5.52 -13.06 20.89
C TRP A 153 -6.27 -14.32 21.35
N SER A 154 -6.66 -15.17 20.41
CA SER A 154 -7.33 -16.44 20.72
C SER A 154 -6.45 -17.38 21.55
N LEU A 155 -5.14 -17.39 21.31
CA LEU A 155 -4.17 -18.18 22.06
C LEU A 155 -4.11 -17.76 23.53
N VAL A 156 -4.17 -16.46 23.79
CA VAL A 156 -4.13 -15.89 25.15
C VAL A 156 -5.48 -16.04 25.85
N SER A 157 -6.58 -15.91 25.11
CA SER A 157 -7.93 -15.81 25.67
C SER A 157 -8.63 -17.14 25.89
N VAL A 158 -8.28 -18.17 25.12
CA VAL A 158 -8.98 -19.47 25.11
C VAL A 158 -8.00 -20.59 25.47
N ARG A 159 -8.45 -21.54 26.30
CA ARG A 159 -7.68 -22.77 26.56
C ARG A 159 -7.73 -23.68 25.34
N HIS A 160 -6.58 -23.81 24.66
CA HIS A 160 -6.41 -24.72 23.52
C HIS A 160 -6.03 -26.13 24.01
N PRO A 161 -6.59 -27.19 23.41
CA PRO A 161 -6.26 -28.57 23.77
C PRO A 161 -4.84 -28.98 23.36
N SER A 162 -4.32 -28.40 22.27
CA SER A 162 -2.95 -28.58 21.82
C SER A 162 -2.30 -27.22 21.59
N LEU A 163 -1.75 -26.65 22.67
CA LEU A 163 -1.07 -25.35 22.64
C LEU A 163 0.07 -25.34 21.61
N TRP A 164 0.82 -26.44 21.50
CA TRP A 164 1.96 -26.57 20.60
C TRP A 164 1.58 -26.50 19.11
N LEU A 165 0.49 -27.17 18.70
CA LEU A 165 0.05 -27.11 17.30
C LEU A 165 -0.41 -25.69 16.93
N LYS A 166 -1.22 -25.06 17.79
CA LYS A 166 -1.68 -23.68 17.54
C LYS A 166 -0.52 -22.68 17.55
N PHE A 167 0.47 -22.87 18.42
CA PHE A 167 1.68 -22.07 18.45
C PHE A 167 2.50 -22.22 17.16
N GLY A 168 2.66 -23.45 16.66
CA GLY A 168 3.32 -23.72 15.38
C GLY A 168 2.62 -23.05 14.19
N GLU A 169 1.29 -23.12 14.14
CA GLU A 169 0.47 -22.42 13.13
C GLU A 169 0.69 -20.89 13.17
N ILE A 170 0.66 -20.31 14.37
CA ILE A 170 0.93 -18.86 14.56
C ILE A 170 2.34 -18.51 14.11
N ILE A 171 3.35 -19.34 14.37
CA ILE A 171 4.72 -19.11 13.89
C ILE A 171 4.77 -19.12 12.36
N VAL A 172 4.14 -20.10 11.70
CA VAL A 172 4.12 -20.17 10.23
C VAL A 172 3.39 -18.97 9.64
N HIS A 173 2.25 -18.59 10.21
CA HIS A 173 1.49 -17.42 9.77
C HIS A 173 2.26 -16.11 10.01
N ALA A 174 2.93 -15.98 11.16
CA ALA A 174 3.81 -14.84 11.46
C ALA A 174 4.99 -14.78 10.47
N ALA A 175 5.61 -15.91 10.13
CA ALA A 175 6.67 -15.96 9.13
C ALA A 175 6.17 -15.50 7.75
N CYS A 176 4.96 -15.91 7.34
CA CYS A 176 4.34 -15.41 6.10
C CYS A 176 4.15 -13.88 6.14
N CYS A 177 3.62 -13.35 7.25
CA CYS A 177 3.45 -11.91 7.45
C CYS A 177 4.79 -11.15 7.42
N VAL A 178 5.84 -11.69 8.05
CA VAL A 178 7.20 -11.12 7.99
C VAL A 178 7.71 -11.08 6.55
N VAL A 179 7.51 -12.16 5.77
CA VAL A 179 7.88 -12.21 4.36
C VAL A 179 7.13 -11.15 3.54
N LEU A 180 5.83 -10.94 3.82
CA LEU A 180 5.04 -9.89 3.14
C LEU A 180 5.65 -8.50 3.32
N LEU A 181 6.09 -8.16 4.53
CA LEU A 181 6.72 -6.86 4.81
C LEU A 181 8.18 -6.79 4.36
N TYR A 182 8.94 -7.87 4.54
CA TYR A 182 10.37 -7.90 4.25
C TYR A 182 10.67 -7.63 2.77
N ASP A 183 9.83 -8.15 1.88
CA ASP A 183 9.97 -7.95 0.43
C ASP A 183 9.29 -6.67 -0.09
N GLU A 184 8.70 -5.84 0.79
CA GLU A 184 8.16 -4.54 0.41
C GLU A 184 9.29 -3.53 0.21
N TYR A 185 9.49 -3.12 -1.03
CA TYR A 185 10.55 -2.19 -1.41
C TYR A 185 10.18 -0.71 -1.22
N ARG A 186 8.91 -0.41 -0.94
CA ARG A 186 8.42 0.96 -0.75
C ARG A 186 7.88 1.25 0.65
N LEU A 187 8.52 0.66 1.66
CA LEU A 187 8.14 0.88 3.05
C LEU A 187 8.36 2.33 3.47
N THR A 188 7.32 2.91 4.10
CA THR A 188 7.43 4.18 4.80
C THR A 188 7.16 3.96 6.30
N PRO A 189 7.86 4.65 7.21
CA PRO A 189 7.62 4.48 8.65
C PRO A 189 6.15 4.74 9.03
N GLN A 190 5.56 5.80 8.49
CA GLN A 190 4.16 6.15 8.74
C GLN A 190 3.19 5.10 8.16
N GLY A 191 3.48 4.57 6.96
CA GLY A 191 2.70 3.50 6.35
C GLY A 191 2.71 2.23 7.22
N ILE A 192 3.87 1.80 7.69
CA ILE A 192 4.04 0.65 8.59
C ILE A 192 3.21 0.82 9.85
N VAL A 193 3.36 1.95 10.55
CA VAL A 193 2.66 2.20 11.81
C VAL A 193 1.15 2.21 11.61
N CYS A 194 0.65 2.94 10.62
CA CYS A 194 -0.79 3.03 10.34
C CYS A 194 -1.38 1.67 9.92
N ALA A 195 -0.74 0.96 9.01
CA ALA A 195 -1.22 -0.33 8.50
C ALA A 195 -1.22 -1.41 9.59
N LEU A 196 -0.12 -1.56 10.35
CA LEU A 196 -0.03 -2.56 11.40
C LEU A 196 -0.99 -2.30 12.54
N LEU A 197 -1.15 -1.04 12.97
CA LEU A 197 -2.13 -0.69 14.00
C LEU A 197 -3.57 -0.90 13.50
N ALA A 198 -3.87 -0.56 12.25
CA ALA A 198 -5.17 -0.85 11.65
C ALA A 198 -5.47 -2.37 11.68
N MET A 199 -4.50 -3.20 11.29
CA MET A 199 -4.65 -4.67 11.30
C MET A 199 -4.73 -5.22 12.72
N LEU A 200 -3.98 -4.66 13.67
CA LEU A 200 -4.05 -5.03 15.09
C LEU A 200 -5.43 -4.78 15.68
N PHE A 201 -5.98 -3.57 15.49
CA PHE A 201 -7.31 -3.23 15.98
C PHE A 201 -8.40 -4.04 15.26
N THR A 202 -8.26 -4.26 13.96
CA THR A 202 -9.17 -5.12 13.19
C THR A 202 -9.16 -6.55 13.73
N GLY A 203 -7.99 -7.17 13.89
CA GLY A 203 -7.83 -8.52 14.44
C GLY A 203 -8.29 -8.65 15.89
N SER A 204 -8.05 -7.62 16.71
CA SER A 204 -8.58 -7.56 18.08
C SER A 204 -10.11 -7.49 18.09
N GLY A 205 -10.70 -6.69 17.20
CA GLY A 205 -12.14 -6.65 16.99
C GLY A 205 -12.72 -8.00 16.57
N MET A 206 -12.05 -8.70 15.64
CA MET A 206 -12.43 -10.07 15.27
C MET A 206 -12.39 -11.03 16.45
N ALA A 207 -11.37 -10.95 17.29
CA ALA A 207 -11.22 -11.85 18.41
C ALA A 207 -12.22 -11.56 19.54
N LEU A 208 -12.55 -10.29 19.77
CA LEU A 208 -13.55 -9.85 20.76
C LEU A 208 -14.99 -10.14 20.31
N SER A 209 -15.25 -10.18 19.00
CA SER A 209 -16.57 -10.58 18.48
C SER A 209 -16.79 -12.10 18.57
N GLN A 210 -15.71 -12.87 18.76
CA GLN A 210 -15.84 -14.30 18.94
C GLN A 210 -16.46 -14.63 20.31
N PRO A 211 -17.40 -15.59 20.35
CA PRO A 211 -18.01 -16.05 21.59
C PRO A 211 -16.97 -16.53 22.60
N PHE A 212 -16.78 -15.80 23.73
CA PHE A 212 -16.05 -16.30 24.89
C PHE A 212 -16.86 -17.45 25.50
N ARG A 213 -16.25 -18.65 25.65
CA ARG A 213 -16.91 -19.88 26.14
C ARG A 213 -18.03 -19.57 27.15
N PRO A 214 -19.29 -19.91 26.85
CA PRO A 214 -20.33 -19.78 27.85
C PRO A 214 -20.01 -20.75 28.99
N SER A 215 -20.18 -20.29 30.23
CA SER A 215 -20.41 -21.23 31.33
C SER A 215 -21.67 -22.03 30.99
N LEU A 216 -21.73 -23.29 31.40
CA LEU A 216 -22.80 -24.27 31.08
C LEU A 216 -24.24 -23.77 31.37
N VAL A 217 -24.41 -22.64 32.07
CA VAL A 217 -25.69 -22.06 32.46
C VAL A 217 -26.27 -21.09 31.41
N ASP A 218 -25.49 -20.58 30.45
CA ASP A 218 -25.94 -19.54 29.49
C ASP A 218 -26.34 -20.05 28.08
N LEU A 219 -26.44 -21.37 27.89
CA LEU A 219 -26.72 -22.01 26.59
C LEU A 219 -28.06 -21.60 25.95
N CYS A 220 -29.02 -21.08 26.72
CA CYS A 220 -30.33 -20.67 26.18
C CYS A 220 -30.44 -19.19 25.78
N ALA A 221 -29.46 -18.32 26.10
CA ALA A 221 -29.51 -16.88 25.81
C ALA A 221 -28.38 -16.41 24.88
N TYR A 222 -27.75 -17.33 24.14
CA TYR A 222 -26.52 -17.08 23.40
C TYR A 222 -26.74 -16.35 22.06
N ARG A 223 -27.28 -15.13 22.12
CA ARG A 223 -27.32 -14.24 20.96
C ARG A 223 -25.93 -13.62 20.77
N ARG A 224 -25.34 -13.87 19.59
CA ARG A 224 -23.98 -13.48 19.23
C ARG A 224 -23.78 -11.97 19.36
N ARG A 225 -22.71 -11.55 20.05
CA ARG A 225 -22.36 -10.16 20.38
C ARG A 225 -21.73 -9.42 19.18
N SER A 226 -22.48 -9.23 18.10
CA SER A 226 -22.01 -8.34 17.03
C SER A 226 -22.23 -6.89 17.49
N PRO A 227 -21.19 -6.01 17.47
CA PRO A 227 -21.39 -4.59 17.76
C PRO A 227 -22.41 -4.02 16.79
N SER A 228 -23.31 -3.17 17.27
CA SER A 228 -24.22 -2.49 16.36
C SER A 228 -23.39 -1.66 15.38
N LEU A 229 -23.68 -1.80 14.08
CA LEU A 229 -23.00 -1.03 13.05
C LEU A 229 -23.13 0.49 13.30
N ILE A 230 -24.26 0.91 13.89
CA ILE A 230 -24.51 2.28 14.31
C ILE A 230 -23.49 2.71 15.36
N THR A 231 -23.28 1.93 16.42
CA THR A 231 -22.29 2.23 17.46
C THR A 231 -20.89 2.36 16.85
N THR A 232 -20.48 1.41 16.00
CA THR A 232 -19.18 1.46 15.32
C THR A 232 -19.04 2.71 14.45
N ALA A 233 -20.06 3.04 13.64
CA ALA A 233 -20.05 4.22 12.78
C ALA A 233 -20.00 5.53 13.59
N THR A 234 -20.78 5.65 14.67
CA THR A 234 -20.79 6.83 15.54
C THR A 234 -19.47 7.01 16.28
N VAL A 235 -18.91 5.94 16.85
CA VAL A 235 -17.60 6.00 17.52
C VAL A 235 -16.50 6.34 16.51
N SER A 236 -16.54 5.74 15.32
CA SER A 236 -15.57 6.03 14.26
C SER A 236 -15.66 7.49 13.79
N LEU A 237 -16.87 8.02 13.62
CA LEU A 237 -17.11 9.42 13.25
C LEU A 237 -16.50 10.36 14.30
N PHE A 238 -16.71 10.06 15.58
CA PHE A 238 -16.16 10.85 16.68
C PHE A 238 -14.62 10.79 16.72
N ILE A 239 -14.02 9.60 16.65
CA ILE A 239 -12.56 9.43 16.63
C ILE A 239 -11.96 10.17 15.44
N THR A 240 -12.54 9.99 14.25
CA THR A 240 -12.08 10.63 13.01
C THR A 240 -12.18 12.14 13.09
N LEU A 241 -13.30 12.70 13.57
CA LEU A 241 -13.49 14.14 13.75
C LEU A 241 -12.45 14.76 14.69
N VAL A 242 -12.21 14.13 15.85
CA VAL A 242 -11.19 14.60 16.80
C VAL A 242 -9.79 14.56 16.17
N TRP A 243 -9.53 13.55 15.35
CA TRP A 243 -8.23 13.41 14.69
C TRP A 243 -8.05 14.41 13.55
N CYS A 244 -9.08 14.66 12.74
CA CYS A 244 -9.10 15.72 11.72
C CYS A 244 -8.68 17.05 12.31
N ILE A 245 -9.38 17.51 13.37
CA ILE A 245 -9.16 18.82 14.01
C ILE A 245 -7.72 18.94 14.56
N LYS A 246 -7.11 17.83 15.00
CA LYS A 246 -5.77 17.84 15.59
C LYS A 246 -4.63 17.71 14.59
N LYS A 247 -4.86 17.12 13.41
CA LYS A 247 -3.78 16.73 12.49
C LYS A 247 -3.87 17.31 11.09
N GLU A 248 -5.05 17.67 10.64
CA GLU A 248 -5.28 18.17 9.29
C GLU A 248 -5.82 19.61 9.34
N ASP A 249 -5.47 20.42 8.33
CA ASP A 249 -5.99 21.78 8.18
C ASP A 249 -7.40 21.73 7.58
N THR A 250 -8.43 21.84 8.43
CA THR A 250 -9.83 21.68 8.02
C THR A 250 -10.29 22.69 6.98
N LEU A 251 -9.76 23.92 6.98
CA LEU A 251 -10.19 24.93 6.01
C LEU A 251 -9.64 24.60 4.62
N ARG A 252 -8.34 24.29 4.52
CA ARG A 252 -7.72 23.87 3.26
C ARG A 252 -8.27 22.54 2.75
N ALA A 253 -8.62 21.64 3.66
CA ALA A 253 -9.27 20.39 3.28
C ALA A 253 -10.64 20.64 2.64
N ALA A 254 -11.44 21.57 3.18
CA ALA A 254 -12.73 21.92 2.62
C ALA A 254 -12.61 22.54 1.21
N GLU A 255 -11.64 23.43 1.00
CA GLU A 255 -11.32 23.97 -0.32
C GLU A 255 -10.93 22.85 -1.29
N GLY A 256 -9.96 22.01 -0.89
CA GLY A 256 -9.52 20.89 -1.72
C GLY A 256 -10.65 19.92 -2.09
N ILE A 257 -11.57 19.61 -1.17
CA ILE A 257 -12.71 18.71 -1.44
C ILE A 257 -13.64 19.28 -2.53
N LEU A 258 -13.78 20.61 -2.61
CA LEU A 258 -14.65 21.25 -3.61
C LEU A 258 -14.05 21.19 -5.02
N ASP A 259 -12.73 21.07 -5.13
CA ASP A 259 -12.01 21.02 -6.40
C ASP A 259 -11.93 19.61 -6.99
N VAL A 260 -12.24 18.57 -6.20
CA VAL A 260 -12.18 17.18 -6.65
C VAL A 260 -13.39 16.81 -7.52
N ASP A 261 -13.17 15.95 -8.52
CA ASP A 261 -14.25 15.41 -9.37
C ASP A 261 -15.39 14.80 -8.52
N PRO A 262 -16.60 15.38 -8.55
CA PRO A 262 -17.73 14.90 -7.76
C PRO A 262 -18.16 13.48 -8.15
N MET A 263 -17.90 13.02 -9.38
CA MET A 263 -18.20 11.65 -9.81
C MET A 263 -17.28 10.65 -9.11
N LEU A 264 -15.99 10.97 -9.02
CA LEU A 264 -15.01 10.12 -8.34
C LEU A 264 -15.25 10.11 -6.82
N LEU A 265 -15.51 11.28 -6.22
CA LEU A 265 -15.87 11.37 -4.80
C LEU A 265 -17.15 10.58 -4.51
N GLY A 266 -18.18 10.72 -5.35
CA GLY A 266 -19.42 9.94 -5.22
C GLY A 266 -19.20 8.43 -5.34
N LEU A 267 -18.33 7.99 -6.26
CA LEU A 267 -17.93 6.59 -6.41
C LEU A 267 -17.22 6.07 -5.14
N ASN A 268 -16.30 6.86 -4.57
CA ASN A 268 -15.62 6.52 -3.34
C ASN A 268 -16.58 6.40 -2.15
N VAL A 269 -17.46 7.37 -1.97
CA VAL A 269 -18.47 7.36 -0.90
C VAL A 269 -19.36 6.13 -1.06
N ALA A 270 -19.93 5.90 -2.24
CA ALA A 270 -20.84 4.77 -2.47
C ALA A 270 -20.17 3.41 -2.25
N SER A 271 -18.95 3.22 -2.76
CA SER A 271 -18.21 1.96 -2.60
C SER A 271 -17.76 1.72 -1.16
N THR A 272 -17.30 2.76 -0.47
CA THR A 272 -16.91 2.69 0.96
C THR A 272 -18.11 2.36 1.84
N LEU A 273 -19.26 3.03 1.63
CA LEU A 273 -20.51 2.73 2.33
C LEU A 273 -20.94 1.27 2.08
N ALA A 274 -20.93 0.81 0.84
CA ALA A 274 -21.30 -0.56 0.50
C ALA A 274 -20.39 -1.59 1.20
N ALA A 275 -19.08 -1.36 1.20
CA ALA A 275 -18.12 -2.23 1.88
C ALA A 275 -18.35 -2.25 3.40
N ILE A 276 -18.56 -1.09 4.04
CA ILE A 276 -18.84 -1.01 5.47
C ILE A 276 -20.21 -1.63 5.82
N LEU A 277 -21.25 -1.45 5.01
CA LEU A 277 -22.56 -2.06 5.25
C LEU A 277 -22.53 -3.59 5.11
N LEU A 278 -21.79 -4.11 4.14
CA LEU A 278 -21.71 -5.56 3.89
C LEU A 278 -20.76 -6.28 4.85
N GLY A 279 -19.66 -5.63 5.26
CA GLY A 279 -18.57 -6.27 6.01
C GLY A 279 -18.14 -5.55 7.29
N ASN A 280 -18.78 -4.46 7.71
CA ASN A 280 -18.39 -3.58 8.84
C ASN A 280 -17.01 -2.90 8.70
N SER A 281 -16.30 -3.10 7.59
CA SER A 281 -15.01 -2.49 7.26
C SER A 281 -14.79 -2.58 5.75
N PHE A 282 -13.96 -1.69 5.19
CA PHE A 282 -13.59 -1.70 3.76
C PHE A 282 -12.24 -2.36 3.48
N ILE A 283 -11.50 -2.82 4.51
CA ILE A 283 -10.24 -3.57 4.33
C ILE A 283 -10.41 -5.07 4.60
N LEU A 284 -11.21 -5.43 5.61
CA LEU A 284 -11.46 -6.82 5.95
C LEU A 284 -12.94 -7.04 6.28
N PRO A 285 -13.61 -8.08 5.76
CA PRO A 285 -15.02 -8.27 6.05
C PRO A 285 -15.19 -8.94 7.41
N LEU A 286 -15.55 -8.18 8.43
CA LEU A 286 -15.68 -8.65 9.81
C LEU A 286 -17.01 -9.36 10.10
N ASN A 287 -18.05 -9.05 9.35
CA ASN A 287 -19.43 -9.44 9.69
C ASN A 287 -20.17 -10.16 8.55
N ILE A 288 -19.43 -10.80 7.63
CA ILE A 288 -20.02 -11.60 6.55
C ILE A 288 -20.95 -12.71 7.08
N GLN A 289 -20.70 -13.18 8.30
CA GLN A 289 -21.49 -14.24 8.93
C GLN A 289 -22.98 -13.93 9.06
N VAL A 290 -23.39 -12.66 9.18
CA VAL A 290 -24.80 -12.28 9.32
C VAL A 290 -25.59 -12.59 8.05
N HIS A 291 -24.93 -12.64 6.90
CA HIS A 291 -25.55 -12.96 5.61
C HIS A 291 -25.67 -14.47 5.35
N PHE A 292 -25.24 -15.31 6.30
CA PHE A 292 -25.37 -16.75 6.22
C PHE A 292 -26.46 -17.25 7.19
N PRO A 293 -27.25 -18.27 6.80
CA PRO A 293 -28.15 -18.94 7.71
C PRO A 293 -27.41 -19.39 8.98
N PRO A 294 -28.03 -19.33 10.18
CA PRO A 294 -27.38 -19.68 11.44
C PRO A 294 -26.88 -21.13 11.48
N GLU A 295 -27.50 -22.02 10.70
CA GLU A 295 -27.12 -23.43 10.52
C GLU A 295 -25.88 -23.62 9.63
N THR A 296 -25.43 -22.58 8.94
CA THR A 296 -24.27 -22.66 8.04
C THR A 296 -23.02 -22.95 8.86
N ARG A 297 -22.29 -23.99 8.46
CA ARG A 297 -20.99 -24.33 9.06
C ARG A 297 -20.05 -23.13 9.06
N ARG A 298 -19.40 -22.89 10.20
CA ARG A 298 -18.40 -21.82 10.40
C ARG A 298 -17.31 -21.84 9.33
N GLU A 299 -16.90 -23.03 8.90
CA GLU A 299 -15.96 -23.27 7.79
C GLU A 299 -16.35 -22.54 6.51
N ARG A 300 -17.62 -22.62 6.08
CA ARG A 300 -18.08 -21.97 4.85
C ARG A 300 -18.03 -20.45 4.95
N VAL A 301 -18.35 -19.90 6.12
CA VAL A 301 -18.27 -18.47 6.39
C VAL A 301 -16.82 -18.00 6.35
N LEU A 302 -15.91 -18.75 6.97
CA LEU A 302 -14.47 -18.46 6.96
C LEU A 302 -13.91 -18.52 5.53
N VAL A 303 -14.25 -19.56 4.76
CA VAL A 303 -13.87 -19.67 3.35
C VAL A 303 -14.35 -18.45 2.58
N ALA A 304 -15.62 -18.06 2.71
CA ALA A 304 -16.14 -16.87 2.02
C ALA A 304 -15.39 -15.57 2.42
N GLN A 305 -15.07 -15.40 3.69
CA GLN A 305 -14.35 -14.24 4.21
C GLN A 305 -12.90 -14.16 3.70
N VAL A 306 -12.20 -15.30 3.73
CA VAL A 306 -10.82 -15.42 3.24
C VAL A 306 -10.77 -15.28 1.72
N SER A 307 -11.69 -15.91 0.99
CA SER A 307 -11.82 -15.75 -0.46
C SER A 307 -12.12 -14.31 -0.87
N ALA A 308 -12.96 -13.60 -0.11
CA ALA A 308 -13.21 -12.18 -0.36
C ALA A 308 -11.95 -11.31 -0.18
N THR A 309 -11.18 -11.59 0.87
CA THR A 309 -9.90 -10.93 1.13
C THR A 309 -8.86 -11.26 0.04
N PHE A 310 -8.82 -12.51 -0.42
CA PHE A 310 -7.96 -12.96 -1.50
C PHE A 310 -8.35 -12.35 -2.85
N GLY A 311 -9.65 -12.17 -3.10
CA GLY A 311 -10.17 -11.46 -4.27
C GLY A 311 -9.86 -9.97 -4.23
N LEU A 312 -9.92 -9.32 -3.06
CA LEU A 312 -9.54 -7.93 -2.87
C LEU A 312 -8.07 -7.71 -3.28
N ALA A 313 -7.17 -8.57 -2.81
CA ALA A 313 -5.76 -8.54 -3.19
C ALA A 313 -5.57 -8.70 -4.71
N ALA A 314 -6.30 -9.61 -5.34
CA ALA A 314 -6.27 -9.81 -6.79
C ALA A 314 -6.65 -8.54 -7.55
N ILE A 315 -7.81 -7.96 -7.21
CA ILE A 315 -8.39 -6.82 -7.94
C ILE A 315 -7.56 -5.56 -7.71
N VAL A 316 -7.18 -5.27 -6.47
CA VAL A 316 -6.34 -4.10 -6.16
C VAL A 316 -4.96 -4.27 -6.79
N GLY A 317 -4.36 -5.46 -6.74
CA GLY A 317 -3.08 -5.75 -7.39
C GLY A 317 -3.14 -5.59 -8.91
N PHE A 318 -4.16 -6.15 -9.54
CA PHE A 318 -4.37 -6.03 -10.99
C PHE A 318 -4.60 -4.56 -11.40
N ALA A 319 -5.54 -3.86 -10.77
CA ALA A 319 -5.86 -2.48 -11.11
C ALA A 319 -4.67 -1.54 -10.86
N SER A 320 -3.95 -1.71 -9.76
CA SER A 320 -2.76 -0.92 -9.44
C SER A 320 -1.58 -1.17 -10.39
N SER A 321 -1.63 -2.23 -11.20
CA SER A 321 -0.67 -2.43 -12.28
C SER A 321 -0.86 -1.45 -13.45
N TYR A 322 -2.04 -0.82 -13.54
CA TYR A 322 -2.41 0.15 -14.60
C TYR A 322 -2.55 1.59 -14.09
N LEU A 323 -2.38 1.83 -12.80
CA LEU A 323 -2.31 3.19 -12.27
C LEU A 323 -0.94 3.80 -12.58
N THR A 324 -0.86 5.14 -12.66
CA THR A 324 0.37 5.91 -12.91
C THR A 324 1.52 5.48 -11.99
N MET A 325 1.21 5.21 -10.73
CA MET A 325 2.14 4.61 -9.77
C MET A 325 1.97 3.10 -9.70
N ARG A 326 2.59 2.39 -10.66
CA ARG A 326 2.53 0.93 -10.75
C ARG A 326 3.03 0.29 -9.45
N SER A 327 2.22 -0.63 -8.92
CA SER A 327 2.50 -1.36 -7.68
C SER A 327 2.98 -2.77 -7.97
N TYR A 328 4.05 -3.21 -7.29
CA TYR A 328 4.68 -4.53 -7.51
C TYR A 328 4.55 -5.42 -6.28
N ALA A 329 4.19 -6.67 -6.48
CA ALA A 329 4.31 -7.69 -5.43
C ALA A 329 5.20 -8.82 -5.95
N THR A 330 6.14 -9.26 -5.14
CA THR A 330 7.04 -10.34 -5.54
C THR A 330 6.32 -11.68 -5.52
N ALA A 331 6.86 -12.66 -6.26
CA ALA A 331 6.31 -14.02 -6.25
C ALA A 331 6.37 -14.63 -4.85
N LEU A 332 7.35 -14.21 -4.04
CA LEU A 332 7.47 -14.60 -2.64
C LEU A 332 6.33 -14.03 -1.80
N GLN A 333 5.94 -12.77 -1.99
CA GLN A 333 4.80 -12.17 -1.28
C GLN A 333 3.49 -12.85 -1.66
N ALA A 334 3.26 -13.12 -2.95
CA ALA A 334 2.08 -13.86 -3.40
C ALA A 334 2.05 -15.28 -2.81
N GLY A 335 3.18 -15.99 -2.82
CA GLY A 335 3.32 -17.31 -2.20
C GLY A 335 3.08 -17.30 -0.69
N ALA A 336 3.60 -16.29 0.02
CA ALA A 336 3.38 -16.10 1.45
C ALA A 336 1.92 -15.81 1.79
N LEU A 337 1.22 -15.01 0.97
CA LEU A 337 -0.23 -14.82 1.13
C LEU A 337 -0.98 -16.13 0.93
N CYS A 338 -0.68 -16.90 -0.14
CA CYS A 338 -1.31 -18.19 -0.39
C CYS A 338 -1.10 -19.16 0.78
N LEU A 339 0.12 -19.23 1.33
CA LEU A 339 0.42 -20.06 2.49
C LEU A 339 -0.32 -19.58 3.74
N ALA A 340 -0.39 -18.27 3.99
CA ALA A 340 -1.17 -17.70 5.09
C ALA A 340 -2.66 -18.04 4.97
N VAL A 341 -3.23 -17.95 3.78
CA VAL A 341 -4.61 -18.37 3.48
C VAL A 341 -4.82 -19.85 3.81
N VAL A 342 -3.90 -20.72 3.41
CA VAL A 342 -3.95 -22.16 3.74
C VAL A 342 -3.90 -22.36 5.25
N CYS A 343 -3.03 -21.66 5.98
CA CYS A 343 -2.98 -21.73 7.44
C CYS A 343 -4.30 -21.30 8.09
N ILE A 344 -4.88 -20.19 7.64
CA ILE A 344 -6.16 -19.66 8.16
C ILE A 344 -7.29 -20.67 7.92
N LEU A 345 -7.37 -21.27 6.73
CA LEU A 345 -8.44 -22.22 6.38
C LEU A 345 -8.30 -23.57 7.10
N ASN A 346 -7.08 -24.02 7.39
CA ASN A 346 -6.82 -25.29 8.05
C ASN A 346 -6.69 -25.17 9.59
N ALA A 347 -6.86 -23.97 10.15
CA ALA A 347 -6.79 -23.76 11.59
C ALA A 347 -7.78 -24.71 12.31
N PRO A 348 -7.32 -25.50 13.30
CA PRO A 348 -8.15 -26.52 13.93
C PRO A 348 -9.36 -25.86 14.58
N GLN A 349 -10.55 -26.20 14.08
CA GLN A 349 -11.80 -25.67 14.62
C GLN A 349 -12.23 -26.50 15.83
N TYR A 350 -12.44 -25.83 16.95
CA TYR A 350 -13.03 -26.44 18.13
C TYR A 350 -14.51 -26.77 17.83
N SER A 351 -14.82 -28.05 17.60
CA SER A 351 -16.20 -28.53 17.55
C SER A 351 -16.72 -28.66 18.97
N GLU A 352 -17.73 -27.86 19.32
CA GLU A 352 -18.20 -27.65 20.69
C GLU A 352 -18.97 -28.85 21.29
N GLY A 353 -19.11 -29.97 20.57
CA GLY A 353 -19.99 -31.06 20.96
C GLY A 353 -19.43 -32.47 20.93
N ASP A 354 -18.19 -32.69 20.47
CA ASP A 354 -17.66 -34.04 20.34
C ASP A 354 -16.37 -34.20 21.16
N SER A 355 -16.52 -34.73 22.37
CA SER A 355 -15.39 -35.12 23.23
C SER A 355 -14.56 -36.26 22.65
N ARG A 356 -14.95 -36.83 21.49
CA ARG A 356 -14.09 -37.71 20.70
C ARG A 356 -13.28 -36.88 19.71
N TRP A 357 -12.01 -36.72 20.05
CA TRP A 357 -10.94 -36.28 19.17
C TRP A 357 -10.78 -37.22 17.97
N MET A 358 -11.67 -37.12 16.98
CA MET A 358 -11.29 -37.49 15.62
C MET A 358 -10.36 -36.38 15.15
N PHE A 359 -9.06 -36.60 15.26
CA PHE A 359 -8.09 -35.90 14.41
C PHE A 359 -8.63 -36.00 12.99
N HIS A 360 -9.09 -34.87 12.45
CA HIS A 360 -9.37 -34.76 11.04
C HIS A 360 -8.10 -35.24 10.33
N ALA A 361 -8.25 -36.32 9.56
CA ALA A 361 -7.16 -36.97 8.86
C ALA A 361 -6.33 -35.92 8.14
N SER A 362 -5.10 -35.75 8.62
CA SER A 362 -4.02 -35.16 7.85
C SER A 362 -4.04 -35.80 6.46
N LEU A 363 -3.78 -34.99 5.42
CA LEU A 363 -3.56 -35.43 4.04
C LEU A 363 -2.50 -36.55 3.89
N PHE A 364 -1.82 -36.92 4.98
CA PHE A 364 -0.84 -38.00 5.08
C PHE A 364 -1.35 -39.33 5.67
N ASP A 365 -2.61 -39.45 6.09
CA ASP A 365 -3.12 -40.67 6.78
C ASP A 365 -3.86 -41.63 5.84
N LEU A 366 -3.38 -41.77 4.60
CA LEU A 366 -3.96 -42.61 3.53
C LEU A 366 -3.58 -44.11 3.61
N GLU A 367 -2.88 -44.57 4.66
CA GLU A 367 -2.32 -45.94 4.67
C GLU A 367 -2.45 -46.74 5.97
N ARG A 368 -3.40 -46.43 6.86
CA ARG A 368 -3.73 -47.36 7.95
C ARG A 368 -5.08 -48.03 7.76
N PRO A 369 -5.12 -49.29 7.27
CA PRO A 369 -6.34 -50.10 7.36
C PRO A 369 -6.64 -50.31 8.83
N ARG A 370 -7.75 -49.74 9.30
CA ARG A 370 -8.27 -50.03 10.63
C ARG A 370 -8.69 -51.51 10.66
N PRO A 371 -8.25 -52.29 11.65
CA PRO A 371 -8.79 -53.63 11.85
C PRO A 371 -10.26 -53.49 12.24
N THR A 372 -11.14 -54.04 11.40
CA THR A 372 -12.55 -54.24 11.71
C THR A 372 -12.66 -55.13 12.93
N HIS A 373 -13.03 -54.54 14.07
CA HIS A 373 -13.50 -55.31 15.21
C HIS A 373 -14.86 -55.92 14.84
N VAL A 374 -14.83 -57.14 14.33
CA VAL A 374 -16.01 -58.01 14.18
C VAL A 374 -16.53 -58.29 15.58
N SER A 375 -17.64 -57.66 15.93
CA SER A 375 -18.39 -58.01 17.14
C SER A 375 -19.17 -59.30 16.85
N LEU A 376 -18.65 -60.43 17.35
CA LEU A 376 -19.36 -61.72 17.38
C LEU A 376 -20.57 -61.61 18.33
N GLY A 377 -21.70 -61.14 17.81
CA GLY A 377 -23.00 -61.31 18.43
C GLY A 377 -23.54 -62.69 18.09
N SER A 378 -23.71 -63.54 19.10
CA SER A 378 -24.37 -64.84 19.00
C SER A 378 -25.85 -64.63 18.66
N VAL A 379 -26.19 -64.80 17.39
CA VAL A 379 -27.58 -64.88 16.90
C VAL A 379 -28.04 -66.33 17.05
N ALA A 380 -29.21 -66.50 17.68
CA ALA A 380 -29.86 -67.80 17.85
C ALA A 380 -30.36 -68.32 16.49
N LEU A 381 -30.11 -69.60 16.27
CA LEU A 381 -30.59 -70.41 15.15
C LEU A 381 -32.11 -70.50 15.18
N GLU A 382 -32.76 -69.99 14.14
CA GLU A 382 -34.01 -70.54 13.64
C GLU A 382 -33.81 -70.87 12.16
N ASP A 383 -33.89 -72.18 11.88
CA ASP A 383 -33.94 -72.79 10.57
C ASP A 383 -35.26 -72.40 9.88
N ASP A 384 -35.20 -71.91 8.63
CA ASP A 384 -35.95 -72.55 7.55
C ASP A 384 -35.58 -72.05 6.14
N GLU A 385 -35.44 -73.05 5.27
CA GLU A 385 -35.71 -73.09 3.82
C GLU A 385 -35.11 -72.04 2.86
N SER A 386 -33.98 -72.45 2.28
CA SER A 386 -33.73 -72.56 0.83
C SER A 386 -34.19 -71.45 -0.12
N SER A 387 -33.22 -70.68 -0.63
CA SER A 387 -33.16 -70.35 -2.07
C SER A 387 -31.72 -69.98 -2.49
N PRO A 388 -31.13 -70.62 -3.53
CA PRO A 388 -29.78 -70.32 -4.00
C PRO A 388 -29.83 -69.45 -5.26
N ALA A 389 -29.42 -68.18 -5.16
CA ALA A 389 -28.76 -67.42 -6.25
C ALA A 389 -28.62 -65.94 -5.85
N GLN A 390 -27.56 -65.60 -5.13
CA GLN A 390 -27.05 -64.22 -5.12
C GLN A 390 -25.56 -64.26 -5.45
N GLY A 391 -25.29 -63.95 -6.72
CA GLY A 391 -23.96 -63.70 -7.23
C GLY A 391 -23.41 -62.40 -6.65
N LEU A 392 -22.27 -62.51 -6.00
CA LEU A 392 -21.04 -61.81 -6.37
C LEU A 392 -21.21 -60.43 -7.05
N LEU A 393 -21.59 -59.41 -6.30
CA LEU A 393 -21.29 -58.01 -6.62
C LEU A 393 -20.76 -57.33 -5.36
N ALA A 394 -19.55 -57.72 -4.96
CA ALA A 394 -18.70 -56.94 -4.08
C ALA A 394 -18.01 -55.89 -4.95
N GLY A 395 -18.64 -54.73 -5.08
CA GLY A 395 -18.07 -53.61 -5.81
C GLY A 395 -19.05 -52.45 -5.80
N GLU A 396 -18.89 -51.55 -4.82
CA GLU A 396 -19.26 -50.12 -4.82
C GLU A 396 -19.39 -49.60 -3.37
N GLU A 397 -18.30 -49.61 -2.59
CA GLU A 397 -18.19 -48.80 -1.35
C GLU A 397 -17.35 -47.52 -1.57
N ILE A 398 -16.84 -47.29 -2.79
CA ILE A 398 -16.01 -46.13 -3.11
C ILE A 398 -16.87 -44.89 -3.45
N ASP A 399 -18.11 -45.05 -3.92
CA ASP A 399 -18.96 -43.91 -4.33
C ASP A 399 -19.52 -43.12 -3.13
N ASP A 400 -19.75 -43.78 -1.99
CA ASP A 400 -20.34 -43.15 -0.80
C ASP A 400 -19.42 -42.09 -0.14
N GLU A 401 -18.10 -42.22 -0.29
CA GLU A 401 -17.14 -41.25 0.23
C GLU A 401 -16.99 -40.04 -0.70
N TYR A 402 -17.00 -40.27 -2.02
CA TYR A 402 -16.99 -39.21 -3.02
C TYR A 402 -18.28 -38.38 -2.98
N ASP A 403 -19.45 -39.02 -2.87
CA ASP A 403 -20.73 -38.32 -2.73
C ASP A 403 -20.86 -37.59 -1.39
N ARG A 404 -20.29 -38.12 -0.31
CA ARG A 404 -20.22 -37.41 0.98
C ARG A 404 -19.27 -36.21 0.94
N TRP A 405 -18.20 -36.27 0.13
CA TRP A 405 -17.29 -35.15 -0.09
C TRP A 405 -17.89 -34.10 -1.04
N MET A 406 -18.51 -34.52 -2.14
CA MET A 406 -19.19 -33.65 -3.11
C MET A 406 -20.46 -32.99 -2.52
N SER A 407 -21.26 -33.71 -1.73
CA SER A 407 -22.40 -33.14 -1.00
C SER A 407 -21.98 -32.15 0.09
N ARG A 408 -20.79 -32.31 0.69
CA ARG A 408 -20.20 -31.33 1.61
C ARG A 408 -19.85 -30.02 0.91
N ILE A 409 -19.42 -30.08 -0.34
CA ILE A 409 -19.12 -28.88 -1.13
C ILE A 409 -20.42 -28.21 -1.58
N GLY A 410 -21.50 -28.97 -1.75
CA GLY A 410 -22.76 -28.46 -2.30
C GLY A 410 -22.55 -28.04 -3.75
N THR A 411 -23.55 -28.18 -4.62
CA THR A 411 -23.41 -27.68 -5.98
C THR A 411 -23.22 -26.16 -5.92
N PRO A 412 -22.03 -25.63 -6.28
CA PRO A 412 -21.81 -24.19 -6.22
C PRO A 412 -22.81 -23.54 -7.17
N SER A 413 -23.48 -22.47 -6.71
CA SER A 413 -24.36 -21.73 -7.60
C SER A 413 -23.55 -21.22 -8.79
N VAL A 414 -24.17 -21.12 -9.97
CA VAL A 414 -23.52 -20.58 -11.18
C VAL A 414 -22.85 -19.23 -10.91
N LEU A 415 -23.48 -18.40 -10.06
CA LEU A 415 -22.94 -17.11 -9.62
C LEU A 415 -21.64 -17.25 -8.79
N SER A 416 -21.54 -18.27 -7.94
CA SER A 416 -20.34 -18.54 -7.15
C SER A 416 -19.19 -18.99 -8.05
N ILE A 417 -19.47 -19.89 -9.00
CA ILE A 417 -18.47 -20.33 -10.00
C ILE A 417 -17.97 -19.11 -10.77
N ALA A 418 -18.87 -18.27 -11.28
CA ALA A 418 -18.51 -17.06 -12.00
C ALA A 418 -17.64 -16.11 -11.15
N ALA A 419 -17.99 -15.91 -9.88
CA ALA A 419 -17.20 -15.06 -8.98
C ALA A 419 -15.78 -15.61 -8.76
N TYR A 420 -15.63 -16.92 -8.52
CA TYR A 420 -14.30 -17.54 -8.39
C TYR A 420 -13.52 -17.51 -9.70
N SER A 421 -14.17 -17.69 -10.84
CA SER A 421 -13.53 -17.53 -12.16
C SER A 421 -13.02 -16.11 -12.36
N VAL A 422 -13.78 -15.09 -11.98
CA VAL A 422 -13.32 -13.69 -12.03
C VAL A 422 -12.10 -13.50 -11.14
N ILE A 423 -12.14 -13.95 -9.88
CA ILE A 423 -11.00 -13.85 -8.96
C ILE A 423 -9.76 -14.54 -9.55
N ALA A 424 -9.91 -15.74 -10.09
CA ALA A 424 -8.82 -16.49 -10.70
C ALA A 424 -8.24 -15.77 -11.93
N LEU A 425 -9.09 -15.27 -12.83
CA LEU A 425 -8.68 -14.50 -14.00
C LEU A 425 -7.98 -13.19 -13.60
N THR A 426 -8.46 -12.52 -12.55
CA THR A 426 -7.82 -11.32 -12.02
C THR A 426 -6.48 -11.64 -11.39
N TRP A 427 -6.31 -12.77 -10.70
CA TRP A 427 -4.99 -13.22 -10.23
C TRP A 427 -4.05 -13.53 -11.39
N ILE A 428 -4.51 -14.23 -12.42
CA ILE A 428 -3.70 -14.49 -13.62
C ILE A 428 -3.27 -13.17 -14.26
N GLY A 429 -4.21 -12.22 -14.41
CA GLY A 429 -3.92 -10.88 -14.89
C GLY A 429 -2.92 -10.15 -14.00
N PHE A 430 -3.09 -10.18 -12.69
CA PHE A 430 -2.18 -9.55 -11.74
C PHE A 430 -0.77 -10.14 -11.83
N LEU A 431 -0.64 -11.47 -11.80
CA LEU A 431 0.65 -12.16 -11.89
C LEU A 431 1.30 -11.92 -13.26
N ALA A 432 0.53 -11.94 -14.35
CA ALA A 432 1.02 -11.61 -15.68
C ALA A 432 1.51 -10.15 -15.72
N CYS A 433 0.73 -9.20 -15.23
CA CYS A 433 1.16 -7.81 -15.16
C CYS A 433 2.32 -7.60 -14.19
N ASN A 434 2.47 -8.36 -13.11
CA ASN A 434 3.59 -8.15 -12.17
C ASN A 434 4.90 -8.77 -12.65
N PHE A 435 4.84 -9.95 -13.28
CA PHE A 435 6.01 -10.78 -13.58
C PHE A 435 6.31 -10.93 -15.07
N ALA A 436 5.33 -10.77 -15.95
CA ALA A 436 5.67 -10.64 -17.36
C ALA A 436 6.42 -9.32 -17.46
N SER A 437 7.67 -9.40 -17.91
CA SER A 437 8.36 -8.29 -18.53
C SER A 437 7.59 -7.95 -19.80
N VAL A 438 6.39 -7.39 -19.65
CA VAL A 438 5.85 -6.49 -20.65
C VAL A 438 6.84 -5.35 -20.61
N SER A 439 7.91 -5.50 -21.39
CA SER A 439 8.67 -4.38 -21.88
C SER A 439 7.60 -3.47 -22.44
N VAL A 440 7.27 -2.40 -21.72
CA VAL A 440 6.51 -1.30 -22.27
C VAL A 440 7.49 -0.59 -23.19
N SER A 441 7.91 -1.30 -24.23
CA SER A 441 8.86 -0.90 -25.26
C SER A 441 8.20 0.02 -26.29
N ASP A 442 6.93 0.41 -26.07
CA ASP A 442 6.20 1.35 -26.91
C ASP A 442 6.19 2.78 -26.37
N ILE A 443 6.66 3.02 -25.13
CA ILE A 443 7.04 4.37 -24.72
C ILE A 443 8.53 4.45 -24.98
N SER A 444 8.91 4.99 -26.15
CA SER A 444 10.30 5.34 -26.41
C SER A 444 10.75 6.23 -25.26
N GLU A 445 11.63 5.72 -24.39
CA GLU A 445 12.31 6.58 -23.44
C GLU A 445 12.96 7.71 -24.24
N PRO A 446 12.80 8.98 -23.82
CA PRO A 446 13.50 10.06 -24.48
C PRO A 446 14.99 9.74 -24.45
N ILE A 447 15.60 9.70 -25.64
CA ILE A 447 17.02 9.36 -25.77
C ILE A 447 17.78 10.55 -25.20
N PRO A 448 18.54 10.39 -24.11
CA PRO A 448 19.25 11.51 -23.53
C PRO A 448 20.25 12.07 -24.54
N GLN A 449 20.25 13.38 -24.69
CA GLN A 449 21.29 14.12 -25.38
C GLN A 449 22.52 14.13 -24.46
N LEU A 450 23.66 13.62 -24.95
CA LEU A 450 24.88 13.47 -24.15
C LEU A 450 26.06 14.15 -24.87
N ASP A 451 26.87 14.91 -24.14
CA ASP A 451 28.18 15.39 -24.64
C ASP A 451 29.18 14.23 -24.57
N LEU A 452 29.18 13.40 -25.62
CA LEU A 452 30.13 12.30 -25.78
C LEU A 452 31.52 12.76 -26.25
N ALA A 453 31.67 14.03 -26.62
CA ALA A 453 32.94 14.60 -27.07
C ALA A 453 33.83 15.00 -25.88
N TYR A 454 33.22 15.36 -24.75
CA TYR A 454 33.94 15.71 -23.53
C TYR A 454 34.71 14.52 -22.94
N GLN A 455 35.98 14.75 -22.59
CA GLN A 455 36.82 13.78 -21.91
C GLN A 455 37.20 14.32 -20.52
N PRO A 456 36.69 13.73 -19.44
CA PRO A 456 36.97 14.19 -18.08
C PRO A 456 38.43 13.90 -17.69
N ALA A 457 39.08 14.88 -17.06
CA ALA A 457 40.46 14.72 -16.57
C ALA A 457 40.56 13.94 -15.25
N HIS A 458 39.45 13.84 -14.51
CA HIS A 458 39.39 13.22 -13.19
C HIS A 458 38.15 12.33 -13.04
N GLY A 459 38.23 11.37 -12.11
CA GLY A 459 37.21 10.35 -11.94
C GLY A 459 35.97 10.81 -11.19
N PHE A 460 36.13 11.47 -10.03
CA PHE A 460 35.01 11.79 -9.16
C PHE A 460 35.25 13.05 -8.34
N ASP A 461 34.29 13.97 -8.35
CA ASP A 461 34.30 15.17 -7.51
C ASP A 461 33.17 15.09 -6.46
N VAL A 462 33.46 15.54 -5.25
CA VAL A 462 32.49 15.69 -4.16
C VAL A 462 32.33 17.19 -3.90
N VAL A 463 31.16 17.72 -4.23
CA VAL A 463 30.81 19.14 -4.10
C VAL A 463 29.91 19.30 -2.88
N ILE A 464 30.43 19.96 -1.84
CA ILE A 464 29.69 20.19 -0.60
C ILE A 464 29.35 21.67 -0.45
N SER A 465 28.05 21.96 -0.32
CA SER A 465 27.55 23.27 0.11
C SER A 465 27.45 23.31 1.64
N MET A 466 28.19 24.22 2.25
CA MET A 466 28.31 24.42 3.70
C MET A 466 27.92 25.86 4.05
N TYR A 467 27.17 26.04 5.13
CA TYR A 467 27.00 27.32 5.82
C TYR A 467 27.80 27.32 7.13
N LYS A 468 27.25 26.74 8.20
CA LYS A 468 27.85 26.74 9.55
C LYS A 468 27.87 25.34 10.19
N GLU A 469 27.74 24.30 9.37
CA GLU A 469 27.80 22.91 9.78
C GLU A 469 29.19 22.55 10.34
N PRO A 470 29.29 21.58 11.25
CA PRO A 470 30.57 21.20 11.83
C PRO A 470 31.50 20.52 10.82
N VAL A 471 32.81 20.75 10.96
CA VAL A 471 33.87 20.17 10.12
C VAL A 471 33.84 18.63 10.17
N GLU A 472 33.43 18.06 11.29
CA GLU A 472 33.26 16.63 11.50
C GLU A 472 32.25 16.01 10.52
N SER A 473 31.17 16.74 10.16
CA SER A 473 30.21 16.25 9.17
C SER A 473 30.85 16.09 7.79
N ILE A 474 31.69 17.05 7.39
CA ILE A 474 32.45 17.01 6.12
C ILE A 474 33.39 15.81 6.09
N LYS A 475 34.14 15.59 7.18
CA LYS A 475 35.05 14.46 7.31
C LYS A 475 34.30 13.13 7.23
N SER A 476 33.19 13.01 7.95
CA SER A 476 32.37 11.80 7.93
C SER A 476 31.84 11.48 6.53
N ILE A 477 31.41 12.50 5.76
CA ILE A 477 31.00 12.31 4.36
C ILE A 477 32.15 11.72 3.53
N MET A 478 33.34 12.32 3.60
CA MET A 478 34.48 11.85 2.82
C MET A 478 34.97 10.47 3.24
N GLU A 479 34.97 10.17 4.54
CA GLU A 479 35.33 8.86 5.08
C GLU A 479 34.39 7.76 4.58
N GLU A 480 33.07 7.98 4.67
CA GLU A 480 32.05 7.02 4.22
C GLU A 480 32.07 6.82 2.69
N LEU A 481 32.26 7.89 1.91
CA LEU A 481 32.39 7.79 0.45
C LEU A 481 33.68 7.05 0.05
N SER A 482 34.78 7.30 0.75
CA SER A 482 36.06 6.61 0.52
C SER A 482 36.02 5.14 0.94
N ALA A 483 35.07 4.74 1.78
CA ALA A 483 34.83 3.34 2.12
C ALA A 483 34.10 2.57 0.99
N ILE A 484 33.57 3.26 -0.02
CA ILE A 484 32.93 2.65 -1.19
C ILE A 484 34.00 2.39 -2.26
N PRO A 485 34.34 1.13 -2.60
CA PRO A 485 35.50 0.81 -3.44
C PRO A 485 35.51 1.50 -4.80
N THR A 486 34.36 1.54 -5.48
CA THR A 486 34.23 2.17 -6.81
C THR A 486 34.45 3.69 -6.78
N ILE A 487 34.18 4.35 -5.65
CA ILE A 487 34.49 5.77 -5.45
C ILE A 487 35.95 5.92 -5.05
N ALA A 488 36.46 5.12 -4.12
CA ALA A 488 37.85 5.17 -3.67
C ALA A 488 38.86 5.03 -4.84
N GLU A 489 38.61 4.09 -5.76
CA GLU A 489 39.42 3.86 -6.96
C GLU A 489 39.48 5.09 -7.89
N SER A 490 38.47 5.94 -7.84
CA SER A 490 38.40 7.17 -8.64
C SER A 490 39.15 8.36 -8.02
N SER A 491 39.74 8.18 -6.83
CA SER A 491 40.47 9.21 -6.06
C SER A 491 39.65 10.50 -5.91
N PRO A 492 38.57 10.48 -5.12
CA PRO A 492 37.59 11.57 -5.09
C PRO A 492 38.21 12.88 -4.58
N ARG A 493 37.89 13.99 -5.23
CA ARG A 493 38.34 15.33 -4.82
C ARG A 493 37.23 16.10 -4.12
N LEU A 494 37.53 16.67 -2.95
CA LEU A 494 36.58 17.49 -2.21
C LEU A 494 36.63 18.96 -2.65
N PHE A 495 35.54 19.46 -3.21
CA PHE A 495 35.25 20.87 -3.41
C PHE A 495 34.30 21.34 -2.31
N LEU A 496 34.79 22.20 -1.43
CA LEU A 496 34.03 22.73 -0.31
C LEU A 496 33.64 24.18 -0.57
N TYR A 497 32.36 24.45 -0.67
CA TYR A 497 31.82 25.79 -0.80
C TYR A 497 31.25 26.22 0.55
N THR A 498 31.77 27.31 1.11
CA THR A 498 31.24 27.89 2.35
C THR A 498 30.47 29.18 2.07
N LYS A 499 29.28 29.28 2.65
CA LYS A 499 28.41 30.45 2.65
C LYS A 499 28.46 31.22 3.97
N ASP A 500 29.39 30.85 4.87
CA ASP A 500 29.59 31.61 6.10
C ASP A 500 30.15 32.99 5.77
N GLU A 501 29.31 34.01 5.84
CA GLU A 501 29.71 35.38 5.54
C GLU A 501 30.74 35.89 6.55
N ASP A 502 30.74 35.34 7.76
CA ASP A 502 31.59 35.73 8.88
C ASP A 502 33.00 35.12 8.80
N ILE A 503 33.23 34.12 7.92
CA ILE A 503 34.54 33.45 7.83
C ILE A 503 35.58 34.35 7.16
N GLU A 504 36.68 34.64 7.87
CA GLU A 504 37.82 35.39 7.34
C GLU A 504 38.73 34.51 6.48
N SER A 505 39.68 35.13 5.75
CA SER A 505 40.61 34.42 4.88
C SER A 505 41.49 33.40 5.60
N SER A 506 41.87 33.66 6.86
CA SER A 506 42.57 32.69 7.72
C SER A 506 41.70 31.48 8.02
N GLY A 507 40.42 31.69 8.35
CA GLY A 507 39.44 30.64 8.60
C GLY A 507 39.20 29.74 7.39
N LEU A 508 39.24 30.29 6.17
CA LEU A 508 39.15 29.49 4.93
C LEU A 508 40.34 28.52 4.77
N ALA A 509 41.55 28.98 5.08
CA ALA A 509 42.75 28.15 5.02
C ALA A 509 42.74 27.06 6.11
N GLU A 510 42.30 27.41 7.32
CA GLU A 510 42.11 26.45 8.42
C GLU A 510 41.07 25.40 8.07
N LEU A 511 39.93 25.81 7.48
CA LEU A 511 38.89 24.90 7.02
C LEU A 511 39.43 23.92 5.97
N GLY A 512 40.16 24.42 4.97
CA GLY A 512 40.76 23.59 3.93
C GLY A 512 41.76 22.57 4.48
N ASN A 513 42.61 22.99 5.42
CA ASN A 513 43.55 22.10 6.11
C ASN A 513 42.81 21.07 6.97
N ALA A 514 41.76 21.48 7.67
CA ALA A 514 41.01 20.60 8.57
C ALA A 514 40.24 19.53 7.79
N THR A 515 39.68 19.85 6.62
CA THR A 515 38.91 18.91 5.80
C THR A 515 39.74 18.19 4.75
N ASN A 516 41.02 18.57 4.55
CA ASN A 516 41.84 18.14 3.42
C ASN A 516 41.12 18.37 2.07
N ALA A 517 40.45 19.53 1.94
CA ALA A 517 39.72 19.85 0.72
C ALA A 517 40.68 20.16 -0.43
N PHE A 518 40.35 19.68 -1.63
CA PHE A 518 41.08 20.04 -2.84
C PHE A 518 40.96 21.54 -3.12
N LYS A 519 39.77 22.11 -2.87
CA LYS A 519 39.51 23.54 -2.99
C LYS A 519 38.44 23.98 -2.00
N VAL A 520 38.67 25.13 -1.36
CA VAL A 520 37.67 25.83 -0.53
C VAL A 520 37.29 27.14 -1.21
N ILE A 521 35.99 27.39 -1.40
CA ILE A 521 35.47 28.57 -2.09
C ILE A 521 34.44 29.25 -1.19
N LYS A 522 34.58 30.55 -0.98
CA LYS A 522 33.57 31.36 -0.27
C LYS A 522 32.56 31.91 -1.27
N LEU A 523 31.27 31.74 -1.00
CA LEU A 523 30.16 32.30 -1.78
C LEU A 523 29.27 33.20 -0.89
N PRO A 524 28.55 34.18 -1.46
CA PRO A 524 27.49 34.86 -0.73
C PRO A 524 26.40 33.86 -0.35
N ASN A 525 25.67 34.13 0.74
CA ASN A 525 24.60 33.24 1.18
C ASN A 525 23.32 33.40 0.34
N PHE A 526 23.41 33.15 -0.97
CA PHE A 526 22.29 33.23 -1.92
C PHE A 526 21.91 31.87 -2.49
N GLY A 527 20.65 31.65 -2.88
CA GLY A 527 20.20 30.50 -3.66
C GLY A 527 20.39 29.11 -3.02
N ARG A 528 20.63 29.05 -1.69
CA ARG A 528 20.83 27.81 -0.92
C ARG A 528 21.88 26.87 -1.56
N GLU A 529 21.75 25.56 -1.40
CA GLU A 529 22.62 24.59 -2.05
C GLU A 529 22.53 24.59 -3.58
N GLY A 530 21.35 24.93 -4.13
CA GLY A 530 21.13 24.92 -5.58
C GLY A 530 22.05 25.88 -6.33
N GLU A 531 22.25 27.09 -5.82
CA GLU A 531 23.19 28.05 -6.39
C GLU A 531 24.64 27.55 -6.31
N THR A 532 25.03 26.87 -5.23
CA THR A 532 26.38 26.31 -5.12
C THR A 532 26.66 25.30 -6.22
N TYR A 533 25.69 24.45 -6.52
CA TYR A 533 25.84 23.41 -7.54
C TYR A 533 25.93 24.02 -8.94
N LEU A 534 25.08 25.01 -9.24
CA LEU A 534 25.15 25.74 -10.50
C LEU A 534 26.46 26.50 -10.65
N GLU A 535 26.91 27.18 -9.59
CA GLU A 535 28.20 27.87 -9.58
C GLU A 535 29.37 26.90 -9.81
N HIS A 536 29.34 25.72 -9.19
CA HIS A 536 30.35 24.70 -9.46
C HIS A 536 30.36 24.27 -10.94
N ILE A 537 29.19 23.97 -11.50
CA ILE A 537 29.04 23.58 -12.92
C ILE A 537 29.62 24.65 -13.84
N LEU A 538 29.29 25.93 -13.60
CA LEU A 538 29.72 27.06 -14.42
C LEU A 538 31.21 27.35 -14.29
N LEU A 539 31.76 27.36 -13.07
CA LEU A 539 33.19 27.60 -12.82
C LEU A 539 34.07 26.48 -13.37
N HIS A 540 33.56 25.25 -13.37
CA HIS A 540 34.31 24.07 -13.75
C HIS A 540 33.86 23.46 -15.08
N TRP A 541 33.11 24.18 -15.90
CA TRP A 541 32.51 23.71 -17.16
C TRP A 541 33.44 22.83 -18.00
N ASP A 542 34.69 23.26 -18.20
CA ASP A 542 35.68 22.57 -19.03
C ASP A 542 36.54 21.53 -18.26
N SER A 543 36.31 21.39 -16.96
CA SER A 543 37.13 20.58 -16.03
C SER A 543 36.33 19.67 -15.10
N LEU A 544 35.04 19.43 -15.41
CA LEU A 544 34.16 18.53 -14.66
C LEU A 544 34.75 17.12 -14.55
N ALA A 545 34.68 16.51 -13.37
CA ALA A 545 34.98 15.10 -13.23
C ALA A 545 33.95 14.22 -13.95
N ARG A 546 34.32 12.98 -14.26
CA ARG A 546 33.44 12.02 -14.95
C ARG A 546 32.09 11.89 -14.23
N GLN A 547 32.09 11.80 -12.91
CA GLN A 547 30.91 11.96 -12.06
C GLN A 547 31.16 13.00 -10.98
N THR A 548 30.11 13.73 -10.61
CA THR A 548 30.13 14.70 -9.51
C THR A 548 28.98 14.41 -8.55
N LEU A 549 29.30 14.26 -7.27
CA LEU A 549 28.33 14.21 -6.18
C LEU A 549 28.07 15.63 -5.70
N PHE A 550 26.80 16.04 -5.71
CA PHE A 550 26.33 17.30 -5.14
C PHE A 550 25.58 17.01 -3.84
N VAL A 551 26.01 17.62 -2.73
CA VAL A 551 25.42 17.39 -1.41
C VAL A 551 25.61 18.58 -0.46
N GLN A 552 24.78 18.66 0.56
CA GLN A 552 24.93 19.61 1.66
C GLN A 552 25.88 19.06 2.73
N ALA A 553 26.47 19.93 3.55
CA ALA A 553 27.36 19.55 4.64
C ALA A 553 26.65 18.75 5.75
N ASP A 554 25.34 18.92 5.92
CA ASP A 554 24.49 18.08 6.77
C ASP A 554 23.63 17.16 5.88
N VAL A 555 24.14 15.96 5.60
CA VAL A 555 23.47 14.99 4.74
C VAL A 555 22.11 14.59 5.33
N HIS A 556 21.06 14.72 4.53
CA HIS A 556 19.74 14.25 4.95
C HIS A 556 19.67 12.72 4.92
N ASN A 557 19.31 12.12 6.06
CA ASN A 557 19.20 10.67 6.26
C ASN A 557 20.54 9.96 5.94
N PRO A 558 21.63 10.25 6.68
CA PRO A 558 22.98 9.85 6.29
C PRO A 558 23.12 8.33 6.14
N ARG A 559 22.50 7.56 7.05
CA ARG A 559 22.49 6.10 6.99
C ARG A 559 21.92 5.60 5.66
N GLU A 560 20.78 6.13 5.25
CA GLU A 560 20.10 5.72 4.03
C GLU A 560 20.80 6.27 2.77
N PHE A 561 21.34 7.49 2.84
CA PHE A 561 22.11 8.12 1.77
C PHE A 561 23.31 7.26 1.35
N PHE A 562 24.20 6.90 2.27
CA PHE A 562 25.40 6.13 1.91
C PHE A 562 25.05 4.70 1.45
N ASN A 563 23.99 4.11 2.01
CA ASN A 563 23.48 2.83 1.50
C ASN A 563 22.98 2.97 0.06
N ARG A 564 22.26 4.05 -0.28
CA ARG A 564 21.82 4.29 -1.67
C ARG A 564 23.00 4.46 -2.62
N VAL A 565 24.03 5.22 -2.23
CA VAL A 565 25.25 5.35 -3.04
C VAL A 565 25.90 3.98 -3.22
N LYS A 566 26.09 3.22 -2.13
CA LYS A 566 26.71 1.88 -2.18
C LYS A 566 25.94 0.88 -3.04
N ASP A 567 24.61 0.90 -2.95
CA ASP A 567 23.76 -0.10 -3.59
C ASP A 567 23.51 0.21 -5.07
N TYR A 568 23.62 1.49 -5.49
CA TYR A 568 23.25 1.91 -6.84
C TYR A 568 24.35 2.60 -7.64
N TYR A 569 25.34 3.25 -7.04
CA TYR A 569 26.37 3.96 -7.82
C TYR A 569 27.21 2.98 -8.66
N ALA A 570 27.41 3.33 -9.93
CA ALA A 570 28.25 2.61 -10.87
C ALA A 570 29.10 3.58 -11.70
N PRO A 571 30.23 3.13 -12.30
CA PRO A 571 31.06 4.00 -13.15
C PRO A 571 30.37 4.56 -14.40
N ASN A 572 29.20 4.04 -14.76
CA ASN A 572 28.34 4.55 -15.83
C ASN A 572 27.06 5.22 -15.29
N THR A 573 27.00 5.58 -14.00
CA THR A 573 25.94 6.43 -13.45
C THR A 573 25.89 7.75 -14.23
N GLY A 574 24.76 7.99 -14.88
CA GLY A 574 24.44 9.25 -15.54
C GLY A 574 23.82 10.24 -14.56
N MET A 575 22.73 9.84 -13.90
CA MET A 575 22.11 10.62 -12.83
C MET A 575 21.49 9.69 -11.80
N LEU A 576 21.93 9.80 -10.54
CA LEU A 576 21.40 9.07 -9.40
C LEU A 576 20.86 10.06 -8.36
N SER A 577 19.55 10.06 -8.18
CA SER A 577 18.92 10.80 -7.09
C SER A 577 19.14 10.09 -5.76
N LEU A 578 19.63 10.82 -4.75
CA LEU A 578 19.89 10.30 -3.41
C LEU A 578 18.81 10.75 -2.40
N GLY A 579 17.77 11.44 -2.88
CA GLY A 579 16.63 11.89 -2.08
C GLY A 579 15.52 10.85 -1.94
N PHE A 580 14.32 11.32 -1.57
CA PHE A 580 13.13 10.47 -1.54
C PHE A 580 12.78 9.99 -2.94
N SER A 581 12.40 8.71 -3.06
CA SER A 581 11.95 8.11 -4.32
C SER A 581 10.43 8.13 -4.45
N GLY A 582 9.96 7.98 -5.68
CA GLY A 582 8.57 7.69 -5.98
C GLY A 582 7.63 8.88 -5.97
N HIS A 583 8.12 10.02 -6.43
CA HIS A 583 7.30 11.19 -6.67
C HIS A 583 7.49 11.62 -8.12
N SER A 584 6.41 11.50 -8.89
CA SER A 584 6.26 12.10 -10.20
C SER A 584 5.00 12.95 -10.21
N CYS A 585 4.95 13.90 -11.14
CA CYS A 585 3.78 14.74 -11.37
C CYS A 585 3.60 14.98 -12.87
N ASP A 586 2.37 15.30 -13.27
CA ASP A 586 2.07 15.82 -14.61
C ASP A 586 2.38 17.31 -14.66
N THR A 587 2.95 17.80 -15.77
CA THR A 587 3.38 19.20 -15.90
C THR A 587 2.23 20.20 -15.84
N GLY A 588 1.00 19.81 -16.19
CA GLY A 588 -0.19 20.67 -16.11
C GLY A 588 -0.69 20.92 -14.69
N ASN A 589 -0.35 20.06 -13.74
CA ASN A 589 -0.72 20.21 -12.32
C ASN A 589 0.37 19.62 -11.42
N CYS A 590 1.59 20.15 -11.53
CA CYS A 590 2.72 19.58 -10.82
C CYS A 590 2.85 20.14 -9.41
N GLY A 591 2.83 19.24 -8.43
CA GLY A 591 3.10 19.58 -7.04
C GLY A 591 3.46 18.39 -6.17
N ASP A 592 3.72 18.67 -4.89
CA ASP A 592 4.05 17.68 -3.88
C ASP A 592 3.26 17.87 -2.58
N ARG A 593 3.33 16.85 -1.71
CA ARG A 593 2.66 16.83 -0.39
C ARG A 593 3.14 17.92 0.59
N TRP A 594 4.21 18.64 0.28
CA TRP A 594 4.73 19.74 1.07
C TRP A 594 4.23 21.09 0.57
N ASN A 595 3.17 21.09 -0.25
CA ASN A 595 2.55 22.27 -0.82
C ASN A 595 3.52 23.07 -1.71
N TRP A 596 4.47 22.37 -2.33
CA TRP A 596 5.17 22.89 -3.49
C TRP A 596 4.34 22.60 -4.74
N HIS A 597 4.20 23.61 -5.59
CA HIS A 597 3.51 23.54 -6.88
C HIS A 597 4.24 24.49 -7.81
N GLU A 598 4.27 24.15 -9.10
CA GLU A 598 4.95 24.93 -10.12
C GLU A 598 4.10 25.12 -11.37
N GLU A 599 4.31 26.23 -12.07
CA GLU A 599 3.53 26.59 -13.26
C GLU A 599 3.95 25.73 -14.48
N GLU A 600 2.95 25.23 -15.21
CA GLU A 600 3.15 24.42 -16.42
C GLU A 600 4.10 25.11 -17.42
N ALA A 601 3.99 26.43 -17.59
CA ALA A 601 4.79 27.19 -18.53
C ALA A 601 6.30 27.10 -18.23
N LEU A 602 6.68 27.19 -16.96
CA LEU A 602 8.08 27.09 -16.52
C LEU A 602 8.61 25.67 -16.69
N LEU A 603 7.82 24.66 -16.30
CA LEU A 603 8.21 23.26 -16.44
C LEU A 603 8.42 22.88 -17.91
N ASN A 604 7.50 23.32 -18.78
CA ASN A 604 7.60 23.09 -20.21
C ASN A 604 8.79 23.84 -20.84
N ASP A 605 9.11 25.04 -20.38
CA ASP A 605 10.29 25.79 -20.85
C ASP A 605 11.60 25.04 -20.52
N VAL A 606 11.77 24.64 -19.25
CA VAL A 606 12.94 23.87 -18.81
C VAL A 606 13.06 22.57 -19.59
N CYS A 607 11.96 21.81 -19.73
CA CYS A 607 11.95 20.57 -20.50
C CYS A 607 12.37 20.76 -21.96
N LYS A 608 11.83 21.77 -22.65
CA LYS A 608 12.18 22.05 -24.04
C LYS A 608 13.65 22.39 -24.21
N ARG A 609 14.24 23.10 -23.26
CA ARG A 609 15.66 23.47 -23.30
C ARG A 609 16.59 22.32 -22.97
N VAL A 610 16.12 21.34 -22.19
CA VAL A 610 16.91 20.19 -21.77
C VAL A 610 16.82 19.03 -22.77
N ASP A 611 15.63 18.76 -23.31
CA ASP A 611 15.36 17.54 -24.12
C ASP A 611 14.85 17.87 -25.53
N GLY A 612 14.61 19.14 -25.85
CA GLY A 612 14.06 19.58 -27.14
C GLY A 612 12.53 19.48 -27.25
N GLU A 613 11.87 18.84 -26.28
CA GLU A 613 10.42 18.62 -26.25
C GLU A 613 9.79 19.00 -24.90
N SER A 614 8.47 19.19 -24.87
CA SER A 614 7.74 19.37 -23.60
C SER A 614 7.65 18.03 -22.85
N CYS A 615 7.97 18.02 -21.55
CA CYS A 615 7.70 16.84 -20.72
C CYS A 615 6.20 16.74 -20.42
N LYS A 616 5.67 15.51 -20.43
CA LYS A 616 4.33 15.22 -19.89
C LYS A 616 4.39 14.95 -18.39
N ASN A 617 5.24 14.01 -17.99
CA ASN A 617 5.46 13.64 -16.60
C ASN A 617 6.89 13.98 -16.22
N ILE A 618 7.10 14.52 -15.01
CA ILE A 618 8.44 14.75 -14.48
C ILE A 618 8.70 13.95 -13.21
N LEU A 619 9.93 13.45 -13.04
CA LEU A 619 10.42 12.85 -11.82
C LEU A 619 10.94 13.95 -10.90
N LEU A 620 10.39 14.05 -9.70
CA LEU A 620 10.83 15.02 -8.71
C LEU A 620 12.03 14.47 -7.93
N SER A 621 13.02 15.35 -7.73
CA SER A 621 14.14 15.13 -6.83
C SER A 621 13.92 15.87 -5.50
N TYR A 622 14.64 15.46 -4.46
CA TYR A 622 14.49 16.02 -3.11
C TYR A 622 15.82 16.11 -2.41
N LYS A 623 15.88 17.00 -1.41
CA LYS A 623 17.03 17.18 -0.50
C LYS A 623 18.31 17.71 -1.15
N GLY A 624 18.27 18.05 -2.44
CA GLY A 624 19.42 18.60 -3.17
C GLY A 624 20.65 17.67 -3.09
N GLN A 625 20.44 16.35 -3.14
CA GLN A 625 21.51 15.37 -3.03
C GLN A 625 21.44 14.37 -4.18
N PHE A 626 22.44 14.38 -5.06
CA PHE A 626 22.47 13.56 -6.28
C PHE A 626 23.88 13.42 -6.86
N ILE A 627 24.08 12.39 -7.69
CA ILE A 627 25.29 12.21 -8.50
C ILE A 627 24.92 12.43 -9.96
N ALA A 628 25.67 13.23 -10.69
CA ALA A 628 25.49 13.43 -12.13
C ALA A 628 26.80 13.27 -12.90
N SER A 629 26.71 12.81 -14.15
CA SER A 629 27.84 12.67 -15.06
C SER A 629 28.14 13.99 -15.79
N ALA A 630 29.42 14.20 -16.12
CA ALA A 630 29.80 15.34 -16.96
C ALA A 630 29.12 15.32 -18.33
N LYS A 631 28.85 14.13 -18.89
CA LYS A 631 28.18 13.96 -20.19
C LYS A 631 26.78 14.58 -20.20
N ARG A 632 26.01 14.39 -19.12
CA ARG A 632 24.67 14.97 -18.96
C ARG A 632 24.73 16.44 -18.61
N ILE A 633 25.62 16.83 -17.70
CA ILE A 633 25.80 18.23 -17.32
C ILE A 633 26.12 19.07 -18.57
N ARG A 634 27.09 18.63 -19.39
CA ARG A 634 27.56 19.37 -20.57
C ARG A 634 26.68 19.25 -21.80
N ALA A 635 25.75 18.29 -21.83
CA ALA A 635 24.80 18.18 -22.93
C ALA A 635 23.78 19.31 -22.98
N ILE A 636 23.59 19.98 -21.84
CA ILE A 636 22.71 21.14 -21.73
C ILE A 636 23.51 22.39 -22.06
N ASP A 637 22.88 23.31 -22.77
CA ASP A 637 23.42 24.64 -23.03
C ASP A 637 23.84 25.32 -21.72
N ARG A 638 25.08 25.80 -21.70
CA ARG A 638 25.67 26.47 -20.54
C ARG A 638 24.79 27.64 -20.08
N GLU A 639 24.19 28.35 -21.03
CA GLU A 639 23.30 29.48 -20.85
C GLU A 639 22.10 29.13 -19.96
N LEU A 640 21.56 27.91 -20.03
CA LEU A 640 20.47 27.49 -19.14
C LEU A 640 20.92 27.48 -17.68
N TYR A 641 22.12 26.99 -17.38
CA TYR A 641 22.65 27.02 -16.01
C TYR A 641 22.89 28.44 -15.50
N GLU A 642 23.34 29.35 -16.38
CA GLU A 642 23.52 30.76 -16.06
C GLU A 642 22.18 31.43 -15.71
N GLU A 643 21.14 31.20 -16.52
CA GLU A 643 19.80 31.72 -16.28
C GLU A 643 19.12 31.14 -15.04
N LEU A 644 19.27 29.83 -14.78
CA LEU A 644 18.77 29.19 -13.56
C LEU A 644 19.44 29.79 -12.32
N LYS A 645 20.75 30.08 -12.40
CA LYS A 645 21.50 30.70 -11.31
C LYS A 645 21.08 32.15 -11.11
N GLU A 646 20.99 32.93 -12.19
CA GLU A 646 20.53 34.33 -12.16
C GLU A 646 19.13 34.42 -11.56
N SER A 647 18.24 33.48 -11.91
CA SER A 647 16.89 33.41 -11.36
C SER A 647 16.85 33.26 -9.83
N MET A 648 17.87 32.67 -9.21
CA MET A 648 17.96 32.54 -7.74
C MET A 648 18.73 33.66 -7.05
N THR A 649 19.56 34.40 -7.79
CA THR A 649 20.60 35.27 -7.20
C THR A 649 20.45 36.74 -7.53
N ASP A 650 19.83 37.10 -8.66
CA ASP A 650 19.51 38.49 -8.97
C ASP A 650 18.23 38.93 -8.22
N PRO A 651 18.31 39.90 -7.30
CA PRO A 651 17.13 40.43 -6.61
C PRO A 651 16.06 41.00 -7.55
N ASN A 652 16.44 41.33 -8.80
CA ASN A 652 15.53 41.85 -9.81
C ASN A 652 14.95 40.77 -10.73
N SER A 653 15.31 39.50 -10.56
CA SER A 653 14.75 38.42 -11.36
C SER A 653 13.24 38.26 -11.15
N TRP A 654 12.58 37.69 -12.16
CA TRP A 654 11.17 37.34 -12.13
C TRP A 654 10.83 36.41 -10.95
N ALA A 655 11.77 35.55 -10.54
CA ALA A 655 11.55 34.54 -9.52
C ALA A 655 11.44 35.10 -8.09
N HIS A 656 11.77 36.39 -7.90
CA HIS A 656 11.66 37.12 -6.63
C HIS A 656 10.48 38.09 -6.62
N LYS A 657 9.57 38.02 -7.61
CA LYS A 657 8.49 38.98 -7.82
C LYS A 657 7.15 38.29 -8.05
N GLU A 658 6.08 39.05 -7.83
CA GLU A 658 4.74 38.62 -8.27
C GLU A 658 4.67 38.68 -9.81
N PRO A 659 3.93 37.76 -10.46
CA PRO A 659 2.98 36.81 -9.86
C PRO A 659 3.59 35.47 -9.42
N TYR A 660 4.88 35.22 -9.65
CA TYR A 660 5.50 33.91 -9.37
C TYR A 660 5.46 33.52 -7.89
N LEU A 661 5.65 34.50 -6.99
CA LEU A 661 5.66 34.23 -5.54
C LEU A 661 4.31 33.77 -5.02
N GLN A 662 3.19 34.24 -5.58
CA GLN A 662 1.84 33.89 -5.15
C GLN A 662 1.65 34.13 -3.64
N GLY A 663 2.20 35.23 -3.11
CA GLY A 663 2.18 35.58 -1.69
C GLY A 663 3.08 34.74 -0.77
N ARG A 664 3.91 33.83 -1.31
CA ARG A 664 4.86 33.01 -0.54
C ARG A 664 6.06 33.86 -0.10
N LYS A 665 6.63 33.52 1.05
CA LYS A 665 7.84 34.19 1.56
C LYS A 665 9.03 33.89 0.64
N ASP A 666 9.82 34.92 0.38
CA ASP A 666 10.99 34.87 -0.49
C ASP A 666 12.15 35.69 0.09
N SER A 667 13.37 35.27 -0.23
CA SER A 667 14.63 35.92 0.18
C SER A 667 15.78 35.37 -0.66
N LEU A 668 16.85 36.13 -0.84
CA LEU A 668 18.00 35.66 -1.61
C LEU A 668 18.66 34.41 -0.99
N ASN A 669 18.68 34.27 0.34
CA ASN A 669 19.27 33.11 1.00
C ASN A 669 18.36 31.87 1.01
N ALA A 670 17.06 32.05 0.86
CA ALA A 670 16.09 30.96 0.74
C ALA A 670 15.03 31.31 -0.32
N PRO A 671 15.41 31.38 -1.61
CA PRO A 671 14.50 31.82 -2.64
C PRO A 671 13.45 30.76 -2.92
N ARG A 672 12.25 31.18 -3.31
CA ARG A 672 11.17 30.25 -3.67
C ARG A 672 11.62 29.31 -4.79
N PHE A 673 12.27 29.86 -5.81
CA PHE A 673 12.79 29.10 -6.93
C PHE A 673 13.90 28.12 -6.54
N GLY A 674 14.61 28.33 -5.42
CA GLY A 674 15.56 27.35 -4.89
C GLY A 674 14.89 26.02 -4.53
N TYR A 675 13.65 26.06 -4.01
CA TYR A 675 12.87 24.85 -3.77
C TYR A 675 12.44 24.17 -5.08
N THR A 676 12.10 24.95 -6.10
CA THR A 676 11.82 24.45 -7.45
C THR A 676 13.05 23.77 -8.04
N MET A 677 14.22 24.40 -7.95
CA MET A 677 15.48 23.81 -8.41
C MET A 677 15.78 22.48 -7.72
N GLU A 678 15.52 22.36 -6.40
CA GLU A 678 15.65 21.10 -5.67
C GLU A 678 14.81 19.97 -6.30
N ARG A 679 13.63 20.28 -6.86
CA ARG A 679 12.74 19.29 -7.51
C ARG A 679 13.19 18.95 -8.92
N LEU A 680 13.77 19.92 -9.63
CA LEU A 680 14.05 19.81 -11.06
C LEU A 680 15.42 19.18 -11.41
N TRP A 681 16.26 18.81 -10.46
CA TRP A 681 17.57 18.20 -10.79
C TRP A 681 17.46 16.95 -11.66
N SER A 682 16.44 16.11 -11.44
CA SER A 682 16.16 14.96 -12.30
C SER A 682 15.79 15.36 -13.73
N VAL A 683 15.02 16.44 -13.91
CA VAL A 683 14.68 16.97 -15.23
C VAL A 683 15.92 17.53 -15.91
N VAL A 684 16.63 18.44 -15.23
CA VAL A 684 17.86 19.06 -15.74
C VAL A 684 18.89 17.99 -16.06
N MET A 685 19.07 16.93 -15.28
CA MET A 685 20.05 15.89 -15.64
C MET A 685 19.51 14.85 -16.65
N GLN A 686 18.42 15.18 -17.39
CA GLN A 686 17.77 14.31 -18.38
C GLN A 686 17.41 12.92 -17.83
N CYS A 687 17.01 12.87 -16.56
CA CYS A 687 16.72 11.65 -15.83
C CYS A 687 15.35 11.71 -15.17
N SER A 688 14.35 11.85 -16.02
CA SER A 688 12.96 12.05 -15.64
C SER A 688 12.05 10.91 -16.09
N ILE A 689 12.59 9.68 -16.12
CA ILE A 689 11.89 8.49 -16.56
C ILE A 689 10.88 8.05 -15.49
N GLU A 690 9.62 7.88 -15.89
CA GLU A 690 8.52 7.48 -14.99
C GLU A 690 8.79 6.11 -14.33
N GLU A 691 9.51 5.22 -15.01
CA GLU A 691 9.93 3.92 -14.45
C GLU A 691 10.71 4.04 -13.15
N ILE A 692 11.59 5.03 -13.03
CA ILE A 692 12.36 5.26 -11.80
C ILE A 692 11.43 5.62 -10.64
N ALA A 693 10.35 6.37 -10.91
CA ALA A 693 9.35 6.73 -9.91
C ALA A 693 8.65 5.50 -9.33
N TRP A 694 8.49 4.40 -10.07
CA TRP A 694 7.81 3.20 -9.56
C TRP A 694 8.74 2.00 -9.28
N ARG A 695 9.96 1.94 -9.82
CA ARG A 695 10.96 0.90 -9.53
C ARG A 695 11.84 1.21 -8.33
N CYS A 696 12.22 2.47 -8.15
CA CYS A 696 13.18 2.83 -7.11
C CYS A 696 12.62 2.51 -5.72
N PRO A 697 13.33 1.71 -4.90
CA PRO A 697 12.95 1.46 -3.52
C PRO A 697 12.97 2.73 -2.68
N THR A 698 12.25 2.71 -1.58
CA THR A 698 12.40 3.73 -0.54
C THR A 698 13.80 3.66 0.06
N LEU A 699 14.22 4.78 0.66
CA LEU A 699 15.46 4.88 1.42
C LEU A 699 15.57 3.79 2.52
N LEU A 700 14.44 3.42 3.13
CA LEU A 700 14.37 2.40 4.18
C LEU A 700 14.58 0.97 3.64
N SER A 701 13.94 0.63 2.52
CA SER A 701 14.00 -0.72 1.95
C SER A 701 15.33 -1.02 1.24
N ARG A 702 16.12 0.01 0.91
CA ARG A 702 17.40 -0.05 0.19
C ARG A 702 17.29 -0.59 -1.23
N THR A 703 17.03 -1.88 -1.40
CA THR A 703 17.01 -2.61 -2.67
C THR A 703 15.67 -3.32 -2.87
N ARG A 704 15.36 -3.70 -4.11
CA ARG A 704 14.20 -4.56 -4.44
C ARG A 704 14.68 -5.92 -4.95
N ARG A 705 14.00 -7.00 -4.57
CA ARG A 705 14.27 -8.33 -5.11
C ARG A 705 13.98 -8.37 -6.61
N GLY A 706 14.96 -8.82 -7.40
CA GLY A 706 14.88 -8.79 -8.86
C GLY A 706 14.93 -7.38 -9.45
N GLY A 707 15.32 -6.38 -8.66
CA GLY A 707 15.65 -5.05 -9.15
C GLY A 707 17.08 -4.98 -9.67
N ASP A 708 17.37 -3.92 -10.41
CA ASP A 708 18.68 -3.60 -10.97
C ASP A 708 19.15 -2.22 -10.50
N ILE A 709 20.43 -1.89 -10.71
CA ILE A 709 20.97 -0.55 -10.45
C ILE A 709 20.24 0.54 -11.25
N SER A 710 19.63 0.21 -12.39
CA SER A 710 18.80 1.14 -13.17
C SER A 710 17.47 1.51 -12.47
N ASP A 711 17.04 0.79 -11.43
CA ASP A 711 15.75 1.05 -10.76
C ASP A 711 15.70 2.46 -10.13
N CYS A 712 16.83 3.07 -9.78
CA CYS A 712 16.92 4.37 -9.09
C CYS A 712 17.67 5.46 -9.84
N GLN A 713 18.14 5.19 -11.07
CA GLN A 713 19.04 6.11 -11.76
C GLN A 713 18.93 5.95 -13.27
N CYS A 714 19.38 6.98 -13.98
CA CYS A 714 19.64 6.86 -15.41
C CYS A 714 21.12 6.52 -15.61
N LEU A 715 21.37 5.48 -16.39
CA LEU A 715 22.71 5.08 -16.77
C LEU A 715 23.11 5.78 -18.06
N ASP A 716 24.37 6.13 -18.16
CA ASP A 716 24.99 6.54 -19.43
C ASP A 716 25.49 5.29 -20.17
N PRO A 717 25.57 5.34 -21.51
CA PRO A 717 26.25 4.31 -22.25
C PRO A 717 27.67 4.17 -21.72
N ALA A 718 28.08 2.93 -21.45
CA ALA A 718 29.46 2.62 -21.11
C ALA A 718 30.37 3.25 -22.16
N ASP A 719 31.50 3.79 -21.70
CA ASP A 719 32.58 4.19 -22.60
C ASP A 719 33.02 2.93 -23.33
N SER A 720 32.41 2.67 -24.48
CA SER A 720 32.90 1.66 -25.39
C SER A 720 34.26 2.17 -25.81
N PHE A 721 35.30 1.67 -25.14
CA PHE A 721 36.61 1.59 -25.73
C PHE A 721 36.35 1.07 -27.14
N ARG A 722 36.59 1.92 -28.15
CA ARG A 722 36.49 1.58 -29.56
C ARG A 722 37.44 0.41 -29.83
N SER A 723 37.04 -0.81 -29.50
CA SER A 723 37.45 -1.99 -30.21
C SER A 723 36.66 -1.93 -31.51
N GLY A 724 37.27 -1.27 -32.51
CA GLY A 724 36.67 -1.10 -33.81
C GLY A 724 36.28 -2.45 -34.39
N ASN A 725 34.99 -2.75 -34.38
CA ASN A 725 34.39 -3.68 -35.30
C ASN A 725 33.25 -2.93 -35.98
N ASN A 726 33.52 -2.50 -37.20
CA ASN A 726 32.53 -2.10 -38.17
C ASN A 726 31.59 -3.29 -38.41
N SER A 727 30.43 -3.31 -37.75
CA SER A 727 29.28 -4.05 -38.25
C SER A 727 28.33 -3.05 -38.90
N THR A 728 28.52 -2.91 -40.22
CA THR A 728 27.51 -2.40 -41.14
C THR A 728 26.19 -3.13 -40.91
N LEU A 729 25.17 -2.43 -40.38
CA LEU A 729 23.79 -2.89 -40.48
C LEU A 729 23.29 -2.59 -41.90
N ALA A 730 22.86 -3.64 -42.60
CA ALA A 730 22.08 -3.53 -43.81
C ALA A 730 20.63 -3.14 -43.44
N THR A 731 20.09 -2.24 -44.26
CA THR A 731 18.70 -1.76 -44.35
C THR A 731 17.66 -2.85 -44.35
#